data_AF-A0A1V9Y6C6-F1
#
_entry.id   AF-A0A1V9Y6C6-F1
#
_cell.length_a   1.000
_cell.length_b   1.000
_cell.length_c   1.000
_cell.angle_alpha   90.00
_cell.angle_beta   90.00
_cell.angle_gamma   90.00
#
_symmetry.space_group_name_H-M   'P 1'
#
loop_
_entity.id
_entity.type
_entity.pdbx_description
1 polymer ?
#
loop_
_entity_poly.entity_id
_entity_poly.type
_entity_poly.pdbx_seq_one_letter_code
_entity_poly.pdbx_strand_id
1 'polypeptide(L)'
;MDEPLPNIVFLFEGETCNHHKCFEEVINDPSNALGPFDVILVPCQAWLDESRPCLIQRMPGHLAVDINIDGPKSDCHGGIVGGSIREPILDLVALTHKLVDPLTGHFTAPTFYDKVRNNEALSRARISSLTASSNSSILSRLASTTLNLQTAPNQCPNEVASIALTYIKDQFAQLPQFNKLHLTVTRNDVWCYEDPNNKFFQASIQAMEKVWSKPPQLIATNHTSQVASILKTTHAAPIMLLGFTKESTGSIERIPMRNITLARDFMVEFLSTIAQDNFVNTFQVSKPTNIHTPIPLASKLKTNYQTSRYLSFDWLQHAAYYCLYLIVLVFCASLLSFVWQYETIDRFKLLDYNTLKEKIAEQYNFSQNAIVVHGTDVSLPLVASLAQELRSLGNKDRFLVYHCNGELSPLSQRILHFIDAELDIYDVCQELLEMKLISPYDIDGYRNGYLKVLMLLHAPADQVLLIDASTILMHDPNILRKSQGYIDTGTFFFYDREAYAQQHLLGRGYTAFGSSKTLSSTHLHQLVDNFEYELFDSKKSISQHLENTLAWNGHSHSEQDTAVIAINKKVTSRVYPLLWFLLHDIRHRVAFSNKDNDFFWLAFELLNLPYHFSPWAATSTANTQSPSLYGGLGQYLPEDDNSKSLLYLNARNLVDPYDASSSLPHLPMQAVIDRLHQLHNSIPKYIVPRRTRSANAAKENDAIHYIAKLGSQELDSEVISQIQRRAARAVAIAHVQQREMVNLD
;
A
#
# COMPACT_ATOMS: atom_id res chain seq x y z
N MET A 1 -38.27 11.43 11.64
CA MET A 1 -38.35 11.22 13.10
C MET A 1 -37.59 12.38 13.70
N ASP A 2 -38.31 13.36 14.25
CA ASP A 2 -37.75 14.52 14.92
C ASP A 2 -37.44 14.14 16.38
N GLU A 3 -36.45 13.27 16.58
CA GLU A 3 -35.91 13.03 17.92
C GLU A 3 -34.94 14.17 18.27
N PRO A 4 -35.03 14.76 19.48
CA PRO A 4 -34.08 15.77 19.92
C PRO A 4 -32.67 15.17 19.92
N LEU A 5 -31.70 15.88 19.35
CA LEU A 5 -30.29 15.51 19.39
C LEU A 5 -29.56 16.31 20.48
N PRO A 6 -28.56 15.71 21.15
CA PRO A 6 -27.79 16.43 22.15
C PRO A 6 -26.92 17.49 21.48
N ASN A 7 -26.53 18.53 22.21
CA ASN A 7 -25.53 19.49 21.74
C ASN A 7 -24.16 18.80 21.70
N ILE A 8 -23.47 18.85 20.56
CA ILE A 8 -22.16 18.22 20.38
C ILE A 8 -21.11 19.31 20.16
N VAL A 9 -20.06 19.29 20.98
CA VAL A 9 -18.86 20.11 20.78
C VAL A 9 -17.74 19.19 20.37
N PHE A 10 -17.15 19.46 19.20
CA PHE A 10 -15.99 18.71 18.72
C PHE A 10 -14.71 19.44 19.10
N LEU A 11 -13.80 18.72 19.75
CA LEU A 11 -12.47 19.19 20.09
C LEU A 11 -11.46 18.30 19.36
N PHE A 12 -10.85 18.84 18.32
CA PHE A 12 -9.80 18.18 17.55
C PHE A 12 -8.47 18.88 17.83
N GLU A 13 -7.45 18.11 18.13
CA GLU A 13 -6.07 18.59 18.16
C GLU A 13 -5.29 18.00 16.98
N GLY A 14 -4.29 18.72 16.48
CA GLY A 14 -3.47 18.30 15.33
C GLY A 14 -1.98 18.63 15.50
N GLU A 15 -1.54 18.94 16.72
CA GLU A 15 -0.18 19.44 16.96
C GLU A 15 0.80 18.44 17.54
N THR A 16 2.06 18.65 17.14
CA THR A 16 3.33 18.01 17.52
C THR A 16 4.15 18.85 18.53
N CYS A 17 3.58 19.89 19.13
CA CYS A 17 4.28 20.75 20.08
C CYS A 17 4.41 20.09 21.47
N ASN A 18 5.59 19.52 21.75
CA ASN A 18 6.04 19.12 23.10
C ASN A 18 5.01 18.32 23.93
N HIS A 19 4.46 17.22 23.41
CA HIS A 19 3.54 16.36 24.16
C HIS A 19 2.30 17.11 24.67
N HIS A 20 1.45 17.62 23.77
CA HIS A 20 0.14 18.25 24.08
C HIS A 20 0.16 19.49 25.00
N LYS A 21 1.32 20.15 25.20
CA LYS A 21 1.40 21.35 26.07
C LYS A 21 0.57 22.53 25.56
N CYS A 22 0.57 22.77 24.25
CA CYS A 22 -0.22 23.85 23.66
C CYS A 22 -1.73 23.58 23.82
N PHE A 23 -2.14 22.31 23.76
CA PHE A 23 -3.51 21.91 24.05
C PHE A 23 -3.88 22.20 25.52
N GLU A 24 -3.00 21.85 26.46
CA GLU A 24 -3.19 22.16 27.88
C GLU A 24 -3.32 23.67 28.14
N GLU A 25 -2.46 24.48 27.51
CA GLU A 25 -2.50 25.95 27.65
C GLU A 25 -3.81 26.54 27.11
N VAL A 26 -4.27 26.08 25.94
CA VAL A 26 -5.51 26.55 25.32
C VAL A 26 -6.73 26.20 26.16
N ILE A 27 -6.80 24.97 26.68
CA ILE A 27 -7.93 24.52 27.52
C ILE A 27 -7.94 25.22 28.89
N ASN A 28 -6.77 25.55 29.44
CA ASN A 28 -6.66 26.28 30.71
C ASN A 28 -6.85 27.80 30.57
N ASP A 29 -6.82 28.36 29.36
CA ASP A 29 -7.02 29.78 29.13
C ASP A 29 -8.49 30.18 29.42
N PRO A 30 -8.75 31.05 30.41
CA PRO A 30 -10.10 31.49 30.75
C PRO A 30 -10.83 32.19 29.59
N SER A 31 -10.09 32.77 28.64
CA SER A 31 -10.66 33.41 27.44
C SER A 31 -11.22 32.41 26.42
N ASN A 32 -10.78 31.16 26.49
CA ASN A 32 -11.23 30.03 25.67
C ASN A 32 -12.18 29.10 26.43
N ALA A 33 -12.77 29.56 27.54
CA ALA A 33 -13.59 28.74 28.41
C ALA A 33 -14.69 28.01 27.62
N LEU A 34 -14.55 26.68 27.55
CA LEU A 34 -15.58 25.82 27.02
C LEU A 34 -16.75 25.77 28.02
N GLY A 35 -17.98 25.75 27.51
CA GLY A 35 -19.19 25.68 28.32
C GLY A 35 -19.24 24.40 29.18
N PRO A 36 -20.17 24.31 30.15
CA PRO A 36 -20.32 23.11 30.97
C PRO A 36 -20.69 21.91 30.09
N PHE A 37 -20.01 20.78 30.32
CA PHE A 37 -20.26 19.52 29.63
C PHE A 37 -20.93 18.51 30.56
N ASP A 38 -21.92 17.79 30.05
CA ASP A 38 -22.57 16.70 30.79
C ASP A 38 -21.77 15.40 30.72
N VAL A 39 -21.07 15.16 29.61
CA VAL A 39 -20.21 14.00 29.36
C VAL A 39 -19.14 14.36 28.32
N ILE A 40 -17.94 13.82 28.48
CA ILE A 40 -16.83 13.95 27.52
C ILE A 40 -16.52 12.56 26.97
N LEU A 41 -16.45 12.43 25.64
CA LEU A 41 -16.12 11.18 24.96
C LEU A 41 -14.70 11.27 24.39
N VAL A 42 -13.86 10.28 24.70
CA VAL A 42 -12.48 10.23 24.21
C VAL A 42 -12.23 8.90 23.48
N PRO A 43 -12.34 8.88 22.14
CA PRO A 43 -12.22 7.68 21.33
C PRO A 43 -10.77 7.36 20.95
N CYS A 44 -9.91 7.07 21.94
CA CYS A 44 -8.47 6.89 21.70
C CYS A 44 -7.89 5.61 22.32
N GLN A 45 -8.72 4.62 22.64
CA GLN A 45 -8.29 3.41 23.34
C GLN A 45 -8.50 2.14 22.50
N ALA A 46 -7.82 1.06 22.88
CA ALA A 46 -7.88 -0.22 22.19
C ALA A 46 -8.64 -1.29 23.01
N TRP A 47 -9.15 -2.29 22.30
CA TRP A 47 -9.72 -3.52 22.88
C TRP A 47 -8.64 -4.57 23.11
N LEU A 48 -8.94 -5.54 23.98
CA LEU A 48 -8.06 -6.70 24.23
C LEU A 48 -8.04 -7.65 23.01
N ASP A 49 -9.18 -7.85 22.39
CA ASP A 49 -9.36 -8.67 21.19
C ASP A 49 -10.49 -8.14 20.28
N GLU A 50 -10.64 -8.75 19.11
CA GLU A 50 -11.64 -8.37 18.09
C GLU A 50 -13.01 -9.06 18.29
N SER A 51 -13.11 -9.97 19.25
CA SER A 51 -14.27 -10.85 19.43
C SER A 51 -15.32 -10.29 20.38
N ARG A 52 -14.90 -9.44 21.33
CA ARG A 52 -15.74 -8.81 22.34
C ARG A 52 -15.41 -7.32 22.49
N PRO A 53 -16.40 -6.41 22.40
CA PRO A 53 -16.16 -5.00 22.64
C PRO A 53 -15.69 -4.75 24.07
N CYS A 54 -14.83 -3.75 24.26
CA CYS A 54 -14.37 -3.35 25.58
C CYS A 54 -14.76 -1.89 25.88
N LEU A 55 -15.16 -1.63 27.13
CA LEU A 55 -15.35 -0.29 27.65
C LEU A 55 -14.30 -0.04 28.74
N ILE A 56 -13.54 1.04 28.59
CA ILE A 56 -12.39 1.31 29.45
C ILE A 56 -12.89 2.02 30.71
N GLN A 57 -12.80 1.32 31.84
CA GLN A 57 -13.19 1.86 33.14
C GLN A 57 -12.06 2.67 33.78
N ARG A 58 -10.80 2.29 33.51
CA ARG A 58 -9.63 2.82 34.21
C ARG A 58 -8.47 3.02 33.25
N MET A 59 -7.74 4.11 33.44
CA MET A 59 -6.52 4.47 32.71
C MET A 59 -5.44 4.89 33.72
N PRO A 60 -4.21 4.36 33.65
CA PRO A 60 -3.14 4.77 34.53
C PRO A 60 -2.69 6.19 34.18
N GLY A 61 -2.11 6.90 35.15
CA GLY A 61 -1.36 8.12 34.89
C GLY A 61 0.05 7.77 34.41
N HIS A 62 0.80 8.77 33.93
CA HIS A 62 2.11 8.55 33.33
C HIS A 62 3.11 9.61 33.79
N LEU A 63 4.17 9.17 34.46
CA LEU A 63 5.32 10.01 34.81
C LEU A 63 6.51 9.61 33.94
N ALA A 64 7.05 10.56 33.17
CA ALA A 64 8.30 10.38 32.43
C ALA A 64 9.40 11.29 33.00
N VAL A 65 10.54 10.68 33.30
CA VAL A 65 11.72 11.39 33.83
C VAL A 65 12.92 11.09 32.93
N ASP A 66 13.43 12.13 32.28
CA ASP A 66 14.70 12.05 31.55
C ASP A 66 15.85 12.10 32.55
N ILE A 67 16.72 11.10 32.44
CA ILE A 67 17.91 10.87 33.24
C ILE A 67 19.11 11.05 32.32
N ASN A 68 19.85 12.13 32.54
CA ASN A 68 21.02 12.50 31.76
C ASN A 68 22.26 12.48 32.66
N ILE A 69 23.26 11.68 32.29
CA ILE A 69 24.54 11.59 32.99
C ILE A 69 25.63 12.19 32.10
N ASP A 70 26.21 13.29 32.55
CA ASP A 70 27.24 14.05 31.84
C ASP A 70 28.62 13.79 32.46
N GLY A 71 29.61 13.43 31.62
CA GLY A 71 30.96 13.09 32.05
C GLY A 71 32.07 13.95 31.44
N PRO A 72 32.88 13.43 30.50
CA PRO A 72 34.04 14.13 29.95
C PRO A 72 33.66 15.39 29.17
N LYS A 73 34.62 16.29 28.89
CA LYS A 73 34.31 17.55 28.18
C LYS A 73 33.82 17.36 26.74
N SER A 74 34.17 16.23 26.11
CA SER A 74 33.79 15.87 24.74
C SER A 74 33.75 14.35 24.61
N ASP A 75 33.20 13.86 23.50
CA ASP A 75 33.31 12.46 23.12
C ASP A 75 34.80 12.09 22.92
N CYS A 76 35.16 10.87 23.29
CA CYS A 76 36.54 10.40 23.28
C CYS A 76 36.69 9.07 22.54
N HIS A 77 37.84 8.82 21.93
CA HIS A 77 38.12 7.53 21.29
C HIS A 77 38.41 6.45 22.33
N GLY A 78 37.58 5.39 22.38
CA GLY A 78 37.64 4.35 23.40
C GLY A 78 38.97 3.59 23.43
N GLY A 79 39.62 3.40 22.28
CA GLY A 79 40.96 2.79 22.23
C GLY A 79 42.10 3.63 22.84
N ILE A 80 41.89 4.94 23.05
CA ILE A 80 42.92 5.84 23.59
C ILE A 80 42.73 6.07 25.09
N VAL A 81 41.47 6.22 25.52
CA VAL A 81 41.13 6.59 26.90
C VAL A 81 40.37 5.50 27.67
N GLY A 82 40.11 4.35 27.05
CA GLY A 82 39.40 3.22 27.65
C GLY A 82 40.07 2.78 28.95
N GLY A 83 39.28 2.68 30.02
CA GLY A 83 39.76 2.37 31.37
C GLY A 83 40.42 3.54 32.13
N SER A 84 40.65 4.70 31.50
CA SER A 84 41.24 5.88 32.14
C SER A 84 40.20 6.95 32.55
N ILE A 85 38.96 6.85 32.05
CA ILE A 85 37.87 7.78 32.33
C ILE A 85 36.67 6.99 32.85
N ARG A 86 35.92 7.55 33.81
CA ARG A 86 34.64 6.99 34.25
C ARG A 86 33.56 7.27 33.20
N GLU A 87 33.14 6.24 32.49
CA GLU A 87 32.18 6.38 31.40
C GLU A 87 30.75 6.64 31.91
N PRO A 88 30.06 7.67 31.39
CA PRO A 88 28.66 7.98 31.73
C PRO A 88 27.69 6.81 31.55
N ILE A 89 27.90 5.99 30.52
CA ILE A 89 27.03 4.85 30.22
C ILE A 89 27.08 3.78 31.31
N LEU A 90 28.23 3.58 31.96
CA LEU A 90 28.36 2.60 33.04
C LEU A 90 27.58 3.03 34.29
N ASP A 91 27.61 4.33 34.62
CA ASP A 91 26.81 4.87 35.71
C ASP A 91 25.31 4.83 35.38
N LEU A 92 24.94 5.05 34.12
CA LEU A 92 23.55 4.96 33.66
C LEU A 92 23.00 3.53 33.77
N VAL A 93 23.79 2.53 33.33
CA VAL A 93 23.43 1.11 33.45
C VAL A 93 23.34 0.69 34.92
N ALA A 94 24.29 1.10 35.76
CA ALA A 94 24.27 0.80 37.19
C ALA A 94 23.07 1.45 37.91
N LEU A 95 22.76 2.70 37.57
CA LEU A 95 21.61 3.44 38.12
C LEU A 95 20.30 2.77 37.69
N THR A 96 20.11 2.51 36.39
CA THR A 96 18.87 1.91 35.89
C THR A 96 18.60 0.52 36.46
N HIS A 97 19.65 -0.30 36.66
CA HIS A 97 19.52 -1.59 37.36
C HIS A 97 19.03 -1.45 38.81
N LYS A 98 19.39 -0.36 39.49
CA LYS A 98 18.89 -0.08 40.85
C LYS A 98 17.47 0.47 40.87
N LEU A 99 17.01 1.12 39.80
CA LEU A 99 15.69 1.77 39.74
C LEU A 99 14.56 0.82 39.36
N VAL A 100 14.84 -0.21 38.55
CA VAL A 100 13.83 -1.16 38.08
C VAL A 100 14.28 -2.57 38.41
N ASP A 101 13.46 -3.31 39.16
CA ASP A 101 13.70 -4.72 39.44
C ASP A 101 13.50 -5.54 38.15
N PRO A 102 14.54 -6.22 37.63
CA PRO A 102 14.45 -6.97 36.38
C PRO A 102 13.54 -8.20 36.46
N LEU A 103 13.24 -8.72 37.67
CA LEU A 103 12.37 -9.88 37.83
C LEU A 103 10.89 -9.50 37.80
N THR A 104 10.54 -8.37 38.40
CA THR A 104 9.14 -7.94 38.57
C THR A 104 8.75 -6.79 37.63
N GLY A 105 9.71 -6.04 37.08
CA GLY A 105 9.46 -4.81 36.33
C GLY A 105 8.97 -3.65 37.20
N HIS A 106 9.12 -3.76 38.53
CA HIS A 106 8.68 -2.74 39.47
C HIS A 106 9.74 -1.66 39.68
N PHE A 107 9.27 -0.45 39.98
CA PHE A 107 10.12 0.60 40.51
C PHE A 107 10.56 0.19 41.92
N THR A 108 11.84 0.33 42.24
CA THR A 108 12.39 -0.22 43.48
C THR A 108 12.18 0.67 44.71
N ALA A 109 11.62 1.87 44.55
CA ALA A 109 11.29 2.76 45.68
C ALA A 109 10.01 2.28 46.40
N PRO A 110 10.08 1.78 47.65
CA PRO A 110 8.92 1.20 48.33
C PRO A 110 7.80 2.22 48.56
N THR A 111 8.18 3.45 48.94
CA THR A 111 7.25 4.55 49.22
C THR A 111 6.41 4.98 48.01
N PHE A 112 6.80 4.60 46.80
CA PHE A 112 6.00 4.82 45.59
C PHE A 112 4.65 4.11 45.68
N TYR A 113 4.59 2.95 46.36
CA TYR A 113 3.42 2.07 46.38
C TYR A 113 2.48 2.29 47.57
N ASP A 114 2.83 3.15 48.54
CA ASP A 114 2.08 3.33 49.79
C ASP A 114 0.60 3.72 49.59
N LYS A 115 0.28 4.40 48.49
CA LYS A 115 -1.07 4.86 48.14
C LYS A 115 -1.79 4.00 47.09
N VAL A 116 -1.19 2.88 46.68
CA VAL A 116 -1.79 1.92 45.75
C VAL A 116 -2.70 0.97 46.54
N ARG A 117 -3.94 0.76 46.08
CA ARG A 117 -4.86 -0.15 46.79
C ARG A 117 -4.40 -1.60 46.64
N ASN A 118 -4.54 -2.40 47.71
CA ASN A 118 -4.29 -3.84 47.65
C ASN A 118 -5.17 -4.48 46.54
N ASN A 119 -4.53 -5.20 45.60
CA ASN A 119 -5.07 -5.80 44.36
C ASN A 119 -4.99 -4.97 43.07
N GLU A 120 -4.36 -3.78 43.05
CA GLU A 120 -4.12 -3.04 41.80
C GLU A 120 -2.79 -3.45 41.14
N ALA A 121 -2.85 -4.42 40.22
CA ALA A 121 -1.68 -5.01 39.53
C ALA A 121 -0.99 -4.09 38.48
N LEU A 122 -1.09 -2.76 38.60
CA LEU A 122 -0.86 -1.84 37.47
C LEU A 122 0.30 -0.85 37.61
N SER A 123 0.99 -0.79 38.76
CA SER A 123 2.15 0.12 38.92
C SER A 123 3.43 -0.51 38.34
N ARG A 124 3.60 -0.39 37.02
CA ARG A 124 4.76 -0.90 36.27
C ARG A 124 5.76 0.22 35.95
N ALA A 125 7.05 -0.11 36.00
CA ALA A 125 8.13 0.77 35.56
C ALA A 125 8.71 0.27 34.24
N ARG A 126 8.99 1.18 33.30
CA ARG A 126 9.62 0.86 32.01
C ARG A 126 10.69 1.90 31.67
N ILE A 127 11.83 1.41 31.19
CA ILE A 127 12.89 2.23 30.62
C ILE A 127 12.68 2.28 29.09
N SER A 128 12.57 3.48 28.50
CA SER A 128 12.27 3.65 27.07
C SER A 128 13.41 3.15 26.18
N SER A 129 14.62 3.59 26.49
CA SER A 129 15.82 3.39 25.67
C SER A 129 17.05 3.82 26.47
N LEU A 130 18.15 3.09 26.35
CA LEU A 130 19.46 3.53 26.81
C LEU A 130 20.20 4.09 25.60
N THR A 131 20.48 5.40 25.59
CA THR A 131 21.10 6.08 24.46
C THR A 131 22.48 6.63 24.84
N ALA A 132 23.44 6.32 23.99
CA ALA A 132 24.80 6.82 23.94
C ALA A 132 25.23 6.85 22.46
N SER A 133 26.52 6.87 22.15
CA SER A 133 27.06 6.86 20.79
C SER A 133 26.65 5.60 20.03
N SER A 134 26.30 5.77 18.75
CA SER A 134 26.06 4.67 17.81
C SER A 134 27.35 4.01 17.27
N ASN A 135 28.52 4.55 17.64
CA ASN A 135 29.83 4.06 17.21
C ASN A 135 30.55 3.40 18.39
N SER A 136 30.87 2.11 18.23
CA SER A 136 31.52 1.27 19.26
C SER A 136 32.92 1.75 19.67
N SER A 137 33.57 2.57 18.84
CA SER A 137 34.92 3.10 19.11
C SER A 137 34.90 4.44 19.86
N ILE A 138 33.72 4.98 20.18
CA ILE A 138 33.55 6.29 20.81
C ILE A 138 32.93 6.13 22.20
N LEU A 139 33.61 6.66 23.22
CA LEU A 139 33.06 6.90 24.55
C LEU A 139 32.31 8.22 24.54
N SER A 140 31.00 8.16 24.75
CA SER A 140 30.14 9.34 24.76
C SER A 140 30.33 10.18 26.01
N ARG A 141 30.32 11.51 25.83
CA ARG A 141 30.24 12.47 26.93
C ARG A 141 28.94 12.38 27.72
N LEU A 142 27.84 12.09 27.03
CA LEU A 142 26.50 12.10 27.59
C LEU A 142 25.88 10.72 27.42
N ALA A 143 25.30 10.19 28.49
CA ALA A 143 24.43 9.03 28.44
C ALA A 143 23.04 9.43 28.93
N SER A 144 22.02 9.06 28.16
CA SER A 144 20.64 9.51 28.38
C SER A 144 19.67 8.33 28.35
N THR A 145 18.67 8.38 29.23
CA THR A 145 17.52 7.47 29.21
C THR A 145 16.28 8.16 29.75
N THR A 146 15.11 7.62 29.46
CA THR A 146 13.84 8.07 30.04
C THR A 146 13.24 6.94 30.86
N LEU A 147 13.01 7.21 32.15
CA LEU A 147 12.26 6.34 33.04
C LEU A 147 10.77 6.68 32.95
N ASN A 148 9.94 5.69 32.65
CA ASN A 148 8.49 5.83 32.62
C ASN A 148 7.86 5.03 33.74
N LEU A 149 7.03 5.70 34.54
CA LEU A 149 6.32 5.11 35.67
C LEU A 149 4.83 5.30 35.46
N GLN A 150 4.08 4.20 35.53
CA GLN A 150 2.62 4.25 35.51
C GLN A 150 2.09 4.47 36.93
N THR A 151 1.14 5.39 37.07
CA THR A 151 0.49 5.70 38.35
C THR A 151 -0.93 5.16 38.41
N ALA A 152 -1.33 4.74 39.59
CA ALA A 152 -2.62 4.16 39.91
C ALA A 152 -3.54 5.17 40.61
N PRO A 153 -4.84 4.88 40.69
CA PRO A 153 -5.78 5.72 41.41
C PRO A 153 -5.40 5.99 42.86
N ASN A 154 -5.69 7.21 43.33
CA ASN A 154 -5.28 7.79 44.63
C ASN A 154 -3.82 8.24 44.72
N GLN A 155 -2.98 8.02 43.70
CA GLN A 155 -1.66 8.64 43.65
C GLN A 155 -1.74 10.07 43.09
N CYS A 156 -1.09 11.02 43.77
CA CYS A 156 -0.99 12.41 43.32
C CYS A 156 0.25 12.58 42.41
N PRO A 157 0.12 13.13 41.18
CA PRO A 157 1.25 13.24 40.24
C PRO A 157 2.47 13.96 40.80
N ASN A 158 2.28 15.08 41.51
CA ASN A 158 3.38 15.88 42.06
C ASN A 158 4.13 15.17 43.19
N GLU A 159 3.39 14.42 44.01
CA GLU A 159 3.97 13.64 45.10
C GLU A 159 4.78 12.47 44.55
N VAL A 160 4.24 11.75 43.56
CA VAL A 160 4.93 10.64 42.91
C VAL A 160 6.18 11.10 42.17
N ALA A 161 6.13 12.24 41.46
CA ALA A 161 7.31 12.83 40.83
C ALA A 161 8.39 13.18 41.86
N SER A 162 7.99 13.72 43.02
CA SER A 162 8.91 14.05 44.11
C SER A 162 9.58 12.81 44.70
N ILE A 163 8.82 11.73 44.91
CA ILE A 163 9.32 10.43 45.39
C ILE A 163 10.34 9.87 44.39
N ALA A 164 9.99 9.83 43.09
CA ALA A 164 10.85 9.30 42.05
C ALA A 164 12.16 10.10 41.91
N LEU A 165 12.08 11.43 41.82
CA LEU A 165 13.26 12.29 41.69
C LEU A 165 14.20 12.19 42.89
N THR A 166 13.65 12.10 44.11
CA THR A 166 14.44 11.96 45.33
C THR A 166 15.16 10.61 45.33
N TYR A 167 14.42 9.53 45.05
CA TYR A 167 14.99 8.19 45.01
C TYR A 167 16.08 8.03 43.94
N ILE A 168 15.90 8.60 42.74
CA ILE A 168 16.91 8.56 41.67
C ILE A 168 18.19 9.26 42.11
N LYS A 169 18.09 10.42 42.76
CA LYS A 169 19.24 11.15 43.31
C LYS A 169 19.95 10.32 44.38
N ASP A 170 19.21 9.68 45.28
CA ASP A 170 19.77 8.86 46.35
C ASP A 170 20.49 7.62 45.81
N GLN A 171 19.96 6.97 44.77
CA GLN A 171 20.63 5.83 44.12
C GLN A 171 21.89 6.25 43.35
N PHE A 172 21.87 7.42 42.70
CA PHE A 172 23.05 7.95 42.01
C PHE A 172 24.13 8.41 43.00
N ALA A 173 23.75 8.94 44.17
CA ALA A 173 24.69 9.32 45.22
C ALA A 173 25.56 8.14 45.71
N GLN A 174 25.08 6.91 45.56
CA GLN A 174 25.81 5.69 45.91
C GLN A 174 26.81 5.24 44.82
N LEU A 175 26.81 5.87 43.65
CA LEU A 175 27.76 5.59 42.57
C LEU A 175 29.01 6.50 42.70
N PRO A 176 30.14 6.14 42.05
CA PRO A 176 31.32 6.98 42.03
C PRO A 176 31.03 8.39 41.47
N GLN A 177 31.38 9.43 42.23
CA GLN A 177 31.00 10.83 41.97
C GLN A 177 31.88 11.55 40.93
N PHE A 178 32.11 10.94 39.76
CA PHE A 178 32.89 11.54 38.67
C PHE A 178 32.01 12.21 37.61
N ASN A 179 30.81 11.67 37.39
CA ASN A 179 29.83 12.18 36.42
C ASN A 179 28.74 13.00 37.12
N LYS A 180 28.02 13.83 36.35
CA LYS A 180 26.96 14.72 36.84
C LYS A 180 25.59 14.23 36.39
N LEU A 181 24.66 14.17 37.32
CA LEU A 181 23.26 13.79 37.05
C LEU A 181 22.39 15.03 36.79
N HIS A 182 21.66 14.99 35.68
CA HIS A 182 20.62 15.95 35.33
C HIS A 182 19.29 15.20 35.17
N LEU A 183 18.25 15.65 35.87
CA LEU A 183 16.91 15.07 35.83
C LEU A 183 15.92 16.08 35.30
N THR A 184 15.08 15.68 34.34
CA THR A 184 13.99 16.51 33.80
C THR A 184 12.70 15.71 33.77
N VAL A 185 11.64 16.21 34.41
CA VAL A 185 10.31 15.60 34.26
C VAL A 185 9.72 16.08 32.94
N THR A 186 9.53 15.15 31.99
CA THR A 186 9.03 15.45 30.65
C THR A 186 7.53 15.24 30.51
N ARG A 187 6.93 14.39 31.35
CA ARG A 187 5.48 14.10 31.37
C ARG A 187 5.02 13.76 32.79
N ASN A 188 3.83 14.22 33.19
CA ASN A 188 3.27 13.93 34.52
C ASN A 188 1.73 13.93 34.50
N ASP A 189 1.16 12.89 33.90
CA ASP A 189 -0.27 12.79 33.63
C ASP A 189 -1.04 12.14 34.78
N VAL A 190 -2.25 12.66 35.03
CA VAL A 190 -3.21 12.10 36.00
C VAL A 190 -3.88 10.84 35.44
N TRP A 191 -4.15 9.86 36.30
CA TRP A 191 -4.93 8.65 36.00
C TRP A 191 -6.42 8.98 35.83
N CYS A 192 -7.17 8.13 35.12
CA CYS A 192 -8.64 8.25 35.03
C CYS A 192 -9.33 7.01 35.62
N TYR A 193 -10.42 7.23 36.34
CA TYR A 193 -11.34 6.21 36.82
C TYR A 193 -12.76 6.74 36.66
N GLU A 194 -13.63 5.92 36.04
CA GLU A 194 -15.06 6.20 35.97
C GLU A 194 -15.85 5.15 36.75
N ASP A 195 -16.86 5.62 37.48
CA ASP A 195 -17.78 4.76 38.21
C ASP A 195 -18.68 4.01 37.21
N PRO A 196 -18.70 2.67 37.19
CA PRO A 196 -19.57 1.92 36.30
C PRO A 196 -21.06 2.24 36.50
N ASN A 197 -21.46 2.71 37.68
CA ASN A 197 -22.85 3.07 37.98
C ASN A 197 -23.24 4.45 37.42
N ASN A 198 -22.29 5.18 36.82
CA ASN A 198 -22.59 6.44 36.16
C ASN A 198 -23.59 6.21 35.00
N LYS A 199 -24.62 7.05 34.91
CA LYS A 199 -25.68 6.95 33.88
C LYS A 199 -25.14 6.93 32.44
N PHE A 200 -24.07 7.67 32.14
CA PHE A 200 -23.44 7.69 30.81
C PHE A 200 -22.61 6.43 30.56
N PHE A 201 -22.01 5.86 31.59
CA PHE A 201 -21.31 4.58 31.50
C PHE A 201 -22.29 3.43 31.25
N GLN A 202 -23.43 3.42 31.95
CA GLN A 202 -24.52 2.47 31.73
C GLN A 202 -25.15 2.61 30.33
N ALA A 203 -25.36 3.84 29.86
CA ALA A 203 -25.83 4.10 28.49
C ALA A 203 -24.83 3.58 27.44
N SER A 204 -23.53 3.74 27.70
CA SER A 204 -22.48 3.19 26.82
C SER A 204 -22.52 1.66 26.78
N ILE A 205 -22.72 0.99 27.93
CA ILE A 205 -22.86 -0.47 28.00
C ILE A 205 -24.05 -0.93 27.15
N GLN A 206 -25.22 -0.31 27.32
CA GLN A 206 -26.44 -0.67 26.59
C GLN A 206 -26.28 -0.45 25.08
N ALA A 207 -25.71 0.70 24.68
CA ALA A 207 -25.46 1.01 23.28
C ALA A 207 -24.47 0.02 22.63
N MET A 208 -23.37 -0.31 23.33
CA MET A 208 -22.42 -1.32 22.85
C MET A 208 -23.05 -2.71 22.75
N GLU A 209 -23.85 -3.11 23.74
CA GLU A 209 -24.53 -4.40 23.74
C GLU A 209 -25.52 -4.53 22.58
N LYS A 210 -26.27 -3.47 22.29
CA LYS A 210 -27.19 -3.43 21.15
C LYS A 210 -26.45 -3.55 19.82
N VAL A 211 -25.37 -2.78 19.63
CA VAL A 211 -24.64 -2.69 18.36
C VAL A 211 -23.78 -3.92 18.08
N TRP A 212 -23.10 -4.46 19.10
CA TRP A 212 -22.26 -5.65 18.95
C TRP A 212 -22.95 -6.97 19.28
N SER A 213 -24.21 -6.92 19.73
CA SER A 213 -24.98 -8.08 20.20
C SER A 213 -24.27 -8.87 21.32
N LYS A 214 -23.41 -8.20 22.09
CA LYS A 214 -22.63 -8.76 23.19
C LYS A 214 -22.35 -7.68 24.24
N PRO A 215 -22.46 -7.99 25.54
CA PRO A 215 -22.13 -7.03 26.58
C PRO A 215 -20.63 -6.72 26.57
N PRO A 216 -20.25 -5.42 26.61
CA PRO A 216 -18.84 -5.05 26.61
C PRO A 216 -18.13 -5.60 27.86
N GLN A 217 -16.86 -5.93 27.70
CA GLN A 217 -16.00 -6.24 28.82
C GLN A 217 -15.47 -4.94 29.41
N LEU A 218 -15.62 -4.78 30.73
CA LEU A 218 -15.01 -3.65 31.44
C LEU A 218 -13.53 -3.95 31.66
N ILE A 219 -12.67 -3.07 31.18
CA ILE A 219 -11.22 -3.25 31.23
C ILE A 219 -10.51 -2.04 31.85
N ALA A 220 -9.33 -2.30 32.40
CA ALA A 220 -8.33 -1.26 32.63
C ALA A 220 -7.34 -1.27 31.45
N THR A 221 -7.07 -0.10 30.86
CA THR A 221 -6.05 0.02 29.82
C THR A 221 -4.66 0.16 30.45
N ASN A 222 -3.62 -0.23 29.71
CA ASN A 222 -2.23 0.04 30.08
C ASN A 222 -1.67 1.30 29.39
N HIS A 223 -2.47 1.98 28.56
CA HIS A 223 -2.06 3.18 27.82
C HIS A 223 -2.59 4.43 28.52
N THR A 224 -1.84 5.53 28.48
CA THR A 224 -2.25 6.81 29.05
C THR A 224 -2.48 7.83 27.95
N SER A 225 -3.72 8.34 27.87
CA SER A 225 -4.11 9.45 27.01
C SER A 225 -3.92 10.77 27.75
N GLN A 226 -2.97 11.59 27.30
CA GLN A 226 -2.70 12.88 27.91
C GLN A 226 -3.88 13.84 27.76
N VAL A 227 -4.59 13.79 26.62
CA VAL A 227 -5.83 14.55 26.39
C VAL A 227 -6.88 14.21 27.44
N ALA A 228 -7.11 12.91 27.70
CA ALA A 228 -8.05 12.51 28.73
C ALA A 228 -7.64 13.02 30.11
N SER A 229 -6.34 12.98 30.44
CA SER A 229 -5.82 13.51 31.70
C SER A 229 -6.03 15.03 31.84
N ILE A 230 -5.75 15.80 30.78
CA ILE A 230 -5.95 17.26 30.76
C ILE A 230 -7.43 17.60 30.90
N LEU A 231 -8.31 16.93 30.15
CA LEU A 231 -9.75 17.15 30.26
C LEU A 231 -10.29 16.74 31.64
N LYS A 232 -9.69 15.73 32.29
CA LYS A 232 -10.08 15.29 33.65
C LYS A 232 -9.72 16.31 34.73
N THR A 233 -8.61 17.01 34.58
CA THR A 233 -8.17 18.03 35.54
C THR A 233 -8.86 19.37 35.33
N THR A 234 -9.32 19.66 34.12
CA THR A 234 -9.91 20.95 33.73
C THR A 234 -11.44 20.96 33.78
N HIS A 235 -12.10 19.82 33.54
CA HIS A 235 -13.56 19.70 33.54
C HIS A 235 -14.08 18.70 34.58
N ALA A 236 -15.21 19.03 35.21
CA ALA A 236 -15.87 18.17 36.20
C ALA A 236 -16.75 17.05 35.59
N ALA A 237 -16.87 17.01 34.26
CA ALA A 237 -17.70 16.06 33.55
C ALA A 237 -17.11 14.63 33.61
N PRO A 238 -17.95 13.57 33.61
CA PRO A 238 -17.50 12.20 33.41
C PRO A 238 -16.80 12.03 32.05
N ILE A 239 -15.69 11.29 32.02
CA ILE A 239 -14.89 11.05 30.79
C ILE A 239 -15.03 9.59 30.35
N MET A 240 -15.78 9.35 29.27
CA MET A 240 -15.91 8.01 28.71
C MET A 240 -14.75 7.73 27.76
N LEU A 241 -13.87 6.82 28.18
CA LEU A 241 -12.79 6.30 27.35
C LEU A 241 -13.33 5.21 26.45
N LEU A 242 -13.35 5.48 25.15
CA LEU A 242 -13.90 4.60 24.14
C LEU A 242 -12.79 3.98 23.30
N GLY A 243 -12.95 2.68 23.02
CA GLY A 243 -12.16 1.98 22.02
C GLY A 243 -13.07 1.29 21.03
N PHE A 244 -12.57 1.10 19.81
CA PHE A 244 -13.33 0.47 18.73
C PHE A 244 -12.59 -0.67 18.05
N THR A 245 -11.33 -0.95 18.39
CA THR A 245 -10.55 -2.00 17.73
C THR A 245 -9.42 -2.47 18.63
N LYS A 246 -8.87 -3.66 18.36
CA LYS A 246 -7.61 -4.08 18.99
C LYS A 246 -6.45 -3.26 18.43
N GLU A 247 -5.45 -2.94 19.27
CA GLU A 247 -4.21 -2.31 18.84
C GLU A 247 -3.40 -3.27 17.93
N SER A 248 -2.82 -2.75 16.85
CA SER A 248 -2.00 -3.52 15.93
C SER A 248 -0.63 -3.81 16.53
N THR A 249 -0.28 -5.08 16.70
CA THR A 249 1.00 -5.51 17.30
C THR A 249 2.20 -5.45 16.33
N GLY A 250 2.14 -4.68 15.23
CA GLY A 250 3.15 -4.65 14.17
C GLY A 250 3.26 -3.29 13.46
N SER A 251 4.17 -3.18 12.47
CA SER A 251 4.50 -1.94 11.73
C SER A 251 3.39 -1.42 10.78
N ILE A 252 2.24 -2.10 10.72
CA ILE A 252 1.10 -1.73 9.88
C ILE A 252 -0.10 -1.50 10.79
N GLU A 253 -0.39 -0.23 11.05
CA GLU A 253 -1.59 0.19 11.78
C GLU A 253 -2.84 -0.08 10.95
N ARG A 254 -3.91 -0.59 11.59
CA ARG A 254 -5.16 -0.91 10.92
C ARG A 254 -6.36 -0.82 11.86
N ILE A 255 -7.50 -0.41 11.31
CA ILE A 255 -8.81 -0.51 11.96
C ILE A 255 -9.75 -1.27 11.00
N PRO A 256 -10.39 -2.38 11.41
CA PRO A 256 -11.36 -3.07 10.58
C PRO A 256 -12.53 -2.16 10.21
N MET A 257 -12.91 -2.10 8.93
CA MET A 257 -14.03 -1.26 8.47
C MET A 257 -15.36 -1.60 9.16
N ARG A 258 -15.55 -2.88 9.53
CA ARG A 258 -16.68 -3.32 10.36
C ARG A 258 -16.74 -2.53 11.67
N ASN A 259 -15.60 -2.34 12.31
CA ASN A 259 -15.53 -1.66 13.61
C ASN A 259 -15.76 -0.16 13.46
N ILE A 260 -15.34 0.48 12.35
CA ILE A 260 -15.69 1.88 12.03
C ILE A 260 -17.21 2.03 11.86
N THR A 261 -17.84 1.11 11.14
CA THR A 261 -19.29 1.13 10.92
C THR A 261 -20.06 0.96 12.23
N LEU A 262 -19.65 -0.01 13.06
CA LEU A 262 -20.27 -0.24 14.35
C LEU A 262 -19.96 0.89 15.35
N ALA A 263 -18.80 1.53 15.28
CA ALA A 263 -18.49 2.71 16.06
C ALA A 263 -19.45 3.86 15.73
N ARG A 264 -19.74 4.10 14.44
CA ARG A 264 -20.76 5.05 14.02
C ARG A 264 -22.13 4.68 14.60
N ASP A 265 -22.55 3.42 14.47
CA ASP A 265 -23.85 2.96 14.94
C ASP A 265 -23.97 3.06 16.47
N PHE A 266 -22.87 2.83 17.19
CA PHE A 266 -22.76 3.10 18.63
C PHE A 266 -22.91 4.58 18.96
N MET A 267 -22.25 5.48 18.22
CA MET A 267 -22.38 6.91 18.46
C MET A 267 -23.83 7.36 18.23
N VAL A 268 -24.49 6.86 17.19
CA VAL A 268 -25.92 7.14 16.95
C VAL A 268 -26.77 6.63 18.11
N GLU A 269 -26.61 5.37 18.51
CA GLU A 269 -27.40 4.77 19.60
C GLU A 269 -27.17 5.47 20.94
N PHE A 270 -25.91 5.76 21.27
CA PHE A 270 -25.54 6.43 22.51
C PHE A 270 -26.10 7.85 22.56
N LEU A 271 -25.93 8.63 21.48
CA LEU A 271 -26.42 10.01 21.41
C LEU A 271 -27.96 10.06 21.45
N SER A 272 -28.65 9.15 20.75
CA SER A 272 -30.11 9.01 20.85
C SER A 272 -30.55 8.64 22.27
N THR A 273 -29.84 7.75 22.95
CA THR A 273 -30.16 7.32 24.32
C THR A 273 -30.07 8.47 25.32
N ILE A 274 -29.00 9.27 25.24
CA ILE A 274 -28.79 10.38 26.20
C ILE A 274 -29.69 11.59 25.92
N ALA A 275 -30.24 11.70 24.71
CA ALA A 275 -31.11 12.82 24.32
C ALA A 275 -32.60 12.60 24.66
N GLN A 276 -32.98 11.41 25.12
CA GLN A 276 -34.34 11.14 25.59
C GLN A 276 -34.65 11.95 26.85
N ASP A 277 -35.80 12.62 26.88
CA ASP A 277 -36.27 13.45 28.02
C ASP A 277 -36.29 12.68 29.37
N ASN A 278 -36.48 11.36 29.31
CA ASN A 278 -36.50 10.49 30.48
C ASN A 278 -35.13 9.92 30.88
N PHE A 279 -34.04 10.25 30.20
CA PHE A 279 -32.70 9.70 30.48
C PHE A 279 -32.29 9.88 31.96
N VAL A 280 -32.70 11.00 32.57
CA VAL A 280 -32.48 11.29 34.00
C VAL A 280 -33.31 10.37 34.92
N ASN A 281 -34.47 9.91 34.47
CA ASN A 281 -35.40 9.05 35.23
C ASN A 281 -35.15 7.55 35.03
N THR A 282 -34.61 7.13 33.87
CA THR A 282 -34.36 5.73 33.52
C THR A 282 -33.21 5.10 34.32
N PHE A 283 -32.26 5.93 34.79
CA PHE A 283 -31.10 5.50 35.57
C PHE A 283 -31.11 6.14 36.97
N GLN A 284 -32.03 5.72 37.83
CA GLN A 284 -32.03 6.14 39.25
C GLN A 284 -30.79 5.60 39.97
N VAL A 285 -29.92 6.53 40.41
CA VAL A 285 -28.79 6.25 41.29
C VAL A 285 -29.33 6.03 42.71
N SER A 286 -29.13 4.83 43.27
CA SER A 286 -29.13 4.65 44.73
C SER A 286 -27.99 5.48 45.32
N LYS A 287 -28.31 6.44 46.20
CA LYS A 287 -27.34 7.33 46.87
C LYS A 287 -26.07 6.57 47.31
N PRO A 288 -24.87 7.02 46.92
CA PRO A 288 -23.64 6.49 47.50
C PRO A 288 -23.52 6.96 48.95
N THR A 289 -23.53 6.00 49.88
CA THR A 289 -22.98 6.20 51.22
C THR A 289 -21.46 6.32 51.11
N ASN A 290 -20.90 7.40 51.67
CA ASN A 290 -19.48 7.81 51.69
C ASN A 290 -19.02 8.70 50.53
N ILE A 291 -19.42 9.98 50.62
CA ILE A 291 -18.72 11.10 49.98
C ILE A 291 -17.34 11.21 50.64
N HIS A 292 -16.27 10.81 49.93
CA HIS A 292 -14.95 11.36 50.21
C HIS A 292 -14.92 12.79 49.66
N THR A 293 -14.55 13.71 50.55
CA THR A 293 -14.46 15.16 50.35
C THR A 293 -13.71 15.57 49.07
N PRO A 294 -14.14 16.65 48.39
CA PRO A 294 -13.35 17.25 47.32
C PRO A 294 -11.98 17.67 47.86
N ILE A 295 -10.93 17.40 47.08
CA ILE A 295 -9.58 17.90 47.34
C ILE A 295 -9.67 19.44 47.39
N PRO A 296 -9.23 20.10 48.46
CA PRO A 296 -9.36 21.55 48.57
C PRO A 296 -8.53 22.24 47.50
N LEU A 297 -9.18 23.14 46.76
CA LEU A 297 -8.52 24.17 45.97
C LEU A 297 -7.55 24.90 46.91
N ALA A 298 -6.24 24.72 46.70
CA ALA A 298 -5.22 25.44 47.43
C ALA A 298 -5.19 26.91 46.99
N SER A 299 -6.14 27.70 47.48
CA SER A 299 -5.99 29.14 47.57
C SER A 299 -4.94 29.45 48.65
N LYS A 300 -3.92 30.23 48.27
CA LYS A 300 -2.79 30.78 49.06
C LYS A 300 -1.55 29.90 49.14
N LEU A 301 -0.61 30.14 48.23
CA LEU A 301 0.80 30.37 48.55
C LEU A 301 1.38 31.38 47.56
N LYS A 302 1.63 32.59 48.06
CA LYS A 302 2.47 33.59 47.40
C LYS A 302 3.88 33.01 47.28
N THR A 303 4.33 32.71 46.06
CA THR A 303 5.76 32.57 45.76
C THR A 303 6.20 33.77 44.95
N ASN A 304 7.15 34.50 45.53
CA ASN A 304 7.80 35.66 44.95
C ASN A 304 8.48 35.28 43.63
N TYR A 305 7.89 35.66 42.50
CA TYR A 305 8.68 35.88 41.29
C TYR A 305 9.30 37.26 41.39
N GLN A 306 10.60 37.31 41.66
CA GLN A 306 11.40 38.49 41.43
C GLN A 306 11.27 38.87 39.95
N THR A 307 10.71 40.05 39.73
CA THR A 307 10.75 40.80 38.48
C THR A 307 12.20 41.05 38.07
N SER A 308 12.77 40.23 37.19
CA SER A 308 13.87 40.66 36.35
C SER A 308 13.30 41.30 35.08
N ARG A 309 13.39 42.64 35.05
CA ARG A 309 13.21 43.55 33.92
C ARG A 309 13.12 42.87 32.54
N TYR A 310 11.92 42.82 31.97
CA TYR A 310 11.78 42.74 30.52
C TYR A 310 12.07 44.13 29.94
N LEU A 311 13.23 44.25 29.31
CA LEU A 311 13.45 45.25 28.28
C LEU A 311 12.48 44.96 27.13
N SER A 312 11.74 45.99 26.75
CA SER A 312 10.81 46.04 25.62
C SER A 312 11.41 45.45 24.33
N PHE A 313 10.90 44.29 23.90
CA PHE A 313 11.07 43.75 22.55
C PHE A 313 9.74 43.14 22.04
N ASP A 314 8.62 43.85 22.27
CA ASP A 314 7.28 43.45 21.82
C ASP A 314 7.15 43.26 20.30
N TRP A 315 8.02 43.91 19.52
CA TRP A 315 7.93 43.86 18.06
C TRP A 315 8.39 42.51 17.48
N LEU A 316 9.35 41.82 18.10
CA LEU A 316 9.86 40.52 17.60
C LEU A 316 8.83 39.40 17.79
N GLN A 317 8.06 39.45 18.87
CA GLN A 317 7.05 38.45 19.18
C GLN A 317 5.81 38.62 18.29
N HIS A 318 5.35 39.86 18.08
CA HIS A 318 4.30 40.16 17.09
C HIS A 318 4.75 39.83 15.67
N ALA A 319 6.02 40.11 15.31
CA ALA A 319 6.59 39.70 14.03
C ALA A 319 6.62 38.17 13.89
N ALA A 320 6.95 37.42 14.95
CA ALA A 320 6.94 35.96 14.92
C ALA A 320 5.53 35.38 14.70
N TYR A 321 4.50 35.93 15.36
CA TYR A 321 3.11 35.53 15.14
C TYR A 321 2.62 35.85 13.72
N TYR A 322 2.96 37.04 13.19
CA TYR A 322 2.66 37.38 11.80
C TYR A 322 3.39 36.46 10.82
N CYS A 323 4.66 36.11 11.08
CA CYS A 323 5.41 35.16 10.28
C CYS A 323 4.77 33.77 10.30
N LEU A 324 4.33 33.27 11.47
CA LEU A 324 3.69 31.97 11.59
C LEU A 324 2.31 31.94 10.89
N TYR A 325 1.51 32.98 11.06
CA TYR A 325 0.22 33.13 10.36
C TYR A 325 0.42 33.15 8.84
N LEU A 326 1.44 33.88 8.36
CA LEU A 326 1.80 33.89 6.95
C LEU A 326 2.29 32.51 6.47
N ILE A 327 3.06 31.76 7.28
CA ILE A 327 3.49 30.40 6.94
C ILE A 327 2.29 29.46 6.81
N VAL A 328 1.32 29.50 7.73
CA VAL A 328 0.11 28.66 7.67
C VAL A 328 -0.76 29.05 6.47
N LEU A 329 -0.95 30.34 6.21
CA LEU A 329 -1.65 30.81 5.01
C LEU A 329 -0.97 30.35 3.73
N VAL A 330 0.36 30.43 3.67
CA VAL A 330 1.16 29.93 2.54
C VAL A 330 1.01 28.43 2.41
N PHE A 331 1.00 27.67 3.52
CA PHE A 331 0.79 26.22 3.49
C PHE A 331 -0.60 25.85 2.99
N CYS A 332 -1.67 26.44 3.55
CA CYS A 332 -3.04 26.19 3.09
C CYS A 332 -3.24 26.64 1.63
N ALA A 333 -2.71 27.80 1.24
CA ALA A 333 -2.73 28.26 -0.14
C ALA A 333 -1.94 27.33 -1.06
N SER A 334 -0.81 26.78 -0.62
CA SER A 334 -0.03 25.81 -1.38
C SER A 334 -0.77 24.47 -1.54
N LEU A 335 -1.48 24.01 -0.50
CA LEU A 335 -2.28 22.78 -0.55
C LEU A 335 -3.50 22.96 -1.47
N LEU A 336 -4.23 24.07 -1.34
CA LEU A 336 -5.33 24.43 -2.24
C LEU A 336 -4.83 24.61 -3.68
N SER A 337 -3.68 25.26 -3.87
CA SER A 337 -3.03 25.39 -5.17
C SER A 337 -2.62 24.03 -5.72
N PHE A 338 -2.15 23.11 -4.89
CA PHE A 338 -1.78 21.76 -5.29
C PHE A 338 -3.00 20.94 -5.71
N VAL A 339 -4.08 20.94 -4.91
CA VAL A 339 -5.34 20.28 -5.24
C VAL A 339 -5.95 20.89 -6.51
N TRP A 340 -5.93 22.21 -6.62
CA TRP A 340 -6.41 22.91 -7.81
C TRP A 340 -5.55 22.58 -9.04
N GLN A 341 -4.23 22.59 -8.91
CA GLN A 341 -3.29 22.22 -9.97
C GLN A 341 -3.48 20.76 -10.40
N TYR A 342 -3.69 19.85 -9.46
CA TYR A 342 -4.00 18.46 -9.77
C TYR A 342 -5.33 18.33 -10.52
N GLU A 343 -6.42 18.88 -9.99
CA GLU A 343 -7.77 18.75 -10.58
C GLU A 343 -7.93 19.50 -11.91
N THR A 344 -7.20 20.59 -12.12
CA THR A 344 -7.35 21.43 -13.33
C THR A 344 -6.27 21.22 -14.38
N ILE A 345 -5.00 21.06 -13.99
CA ILE A 345 -3.88 21.01 -14.93
C ILE A 345 -3.44 19.56 -15.15
N ASP A 346 -3.14 18.83 -14.08
CA ASP A 346 -2.55 17.50 -14.23
C ASP A 346 -3.61 16.46 -14.62
N ARG A 347 -4.83 16.52 -14.07
CA ARG A 347 -5.96 15.69 -14.51
C ARG A 347 -6.38 15.97 -15.95
N PHE A 348 -6.27 17.21 -16.41
CA PHE A 348 -6.53 17.54 -17.81
C PHE A 348 -5.48 16.92 -18.74
N LYS A 349 -4.18 17.00 -18.39
CA LYS A 349 -3.11 16.32 -19.14
C LYS A 349 -3.30 14.80 -19.17
N LEU A 350 -3.80 14.20 -18.08
CA LEU A 350 -4.14 12.77 -18.01
C LEU A 350 -5.28 12.37 -18.95
N LEU A 351 -6.15 13.29 -19.37
CA LEU A 351 -7.22 13.05 -20.34
C LEU A 351 -6.81 13.41 -21.78
N ASP A 352 -5.70 14.14 -21.95
CA ASP A 352 -5.25 14.64 -23.24
C ASP A 352 -4.42 13.63 -24.04
N TYR A 353 -5.07 12.53 -24.43
CA TYR A 353 -4.54 11.61 -25.43
C TYR A 353 -4.38 12.26 -26.82
N ASN A 354 -5.14 13.32 -27.11
CA ASN A 354 -5.12 13.97 -28.42
C ASN A 354 -3.76 14.60 -28.73
N THR A 355 -3.09 15.20 -27.75
CA THR A 355 -1.72 15.70 -27.93
C THR A 355 -0.75 14.60 -28.35
N LEU A 356 -0.81 13.40 -27.76
CA LEU A 356 0.02 12.27 -28.19
C LEU A 356 -0.30 11.89 -29.65
N LYS A 357 -1.59 11.75 -29.96
CA LYS A 357 -2.07 11.37 -31.29
C LYS A 357 -1.62 12.35 -32.38
N GLU A 358 -1.72 13.66 -32.10
CA GLU A 358 -1.31 14.72 -33.03
C GLU A 358 0.20 14.69 -33.27
N LYS A 359 1.00 14.60 -32.20
CA LYS A 359 2.47 14.51 -32.32
C LYS A 359 2.95 13.30 -33.13
N ILE A 360 2.32 12.14 -32.93
CA ILE A 360 2.64 10.94 -33.73
C ILE A 360 2.27 11.16 -35.20
N ALA A 361 1.11 11.78 -35.48
CA ALA A 361 0.68 12.08 -36.84
C ALA A 361 1.57 13.11 -37.55
N GLU A 362 2.18 14.04 -36.81
CA GLU A 362 3.14 15.02 -37.34
C GLU A 362 4.52 14.40 -37.60
N GLN A 363 4.97 13.51 -36.72
CA GLN A 363 6.33 12.96 -36.74
C GLN A 363 6.50 11.72 -37.62
N TYR A 364 5.44 10.93 -37.80
CA TYR A 364 5.55 9.59 -38.41
C TYR A 364 4.59 9.33 -39.56
N ASN A 365 5.09 8.60 -40.56
CA ASN A 365 4.25 8.05 -41.63
C ASN A 365 3.52 6.80 -41.15
N PHE A 366 2.18 6.85 -41.21
CA PHE A 366 1.34 5.73 -40.81
C PHE A 366 1.44 4.57 -41.80
N SER A 367 1.69 3.38 -41.26
CA SER A 367 1.58 2.13 -42.01
C SER A 367 0.16 1.57 -41.92
N GLN A 368 -0.28 0.82 -42.93
CA GLN A 368 -1.59 0.16 -42.86
C GLN A 368 -1.59 -0.93 -41.78
N ASN A 369 -0.53 -1.74 -41.76
CA ASN A 369 -0.40 -2.92 -40.92
C ASN A 369 0.97 -2.92 -40.23
N ALA A 370 0.99 -3.16 -38.92
CA ALA A 370 2.21 -3.30 -38.14
C ALA A 370 2.13 -4.47 -37.16
N ILE A 371 3.28 -5.09 -36.93
CA ILE A 371 3.54 -5.99 -35.80
C ILE A 371 4.40 -5.22 -34.81
N VAL A 372 3.99 -5.21 -33.55
CA VAL A 372 4.59 -4.39 -32.50
C VAL A 372 5.05 -5.28 -31.36
N VAL A 373 6.33 -5.19 -31.01
CA VAL A 373 7.00 -6.10 -30.07
C VAL A 373 7.84 -5.30 -29.08
N HIS A 374 7.84 -5.74 -27.82
CA HIS A 374 8.73 -5.18 -26.80
C HIS A 374 10.12 -5.83 -26.88
N GLY A 375 11.17 -5.00 -26.92
CA GLY A 375 12.56 -5.43 -26.96
C GLY A 375 13.39 -4.84 -25.83
N THR A 376 14.22 -5.68 -25.21
CA THR A 376 15.30 -5.29 -24.32
C THR A 376 16.57 -6.01 -24.76
N ASP A 377 17.73 -5.63 -24.22
CA ASP A 377 18.96 -6.37 -24.46
C ASP A 377 18.83 -7.86 -24.14
N VAL A 378 18.10 -8.20 -23.07
CA VAL A 378 17.86 -9.60 -22.67
C VAL A 378 16.94 -10.32 -23.66
N SER A 379 15.89 -9.64 -24.15
CA SER A 379 14.94 -10.26 -25.07
C SER A 379 15.36 -10.18 -26.53
N LEU A 380 16.49 -9.55 -26.86
CA LEU A 380 17.00 -9.40 -28.23
C LEU A 380 16.93 -10.70 -29.04
N PRO A 381 17.43 -11.86 -28.54
CA PRO A 381 17.40 -13.09 -29.34
C PRO A 381 15.98 -13.58 -29.65
N LEU A 382 15.03 -13.30 -28.75
CA LEU A 382 13.62 -13.62 -28.93
C LEU A 382 12.97 -12.67 -29.96
N VAL A 383 13.18 -11.36 -29.84
CA VAL A 383 12.62 -10.38 -30.78
C VAL A 383 13.13 -10.64 -32.20
N ALA A 384 14.45 -10.79 -32.35
CA ALA A 384 15.09 -10.97 -33.63
C ALA A 384 14.71 -12.29 -34.31
N SER A 385 14.64 -13.39 -33.54
CA SER A 385 14.13 -14.64 -34.10
C SER A 385 12.67 -14.49 -34.52
N LEU A 386 11.84 -13.67 -33.82
CA LEU A 386 10.40 -13.49 -34.11
C LEU A 386 10.21 -12.81 -35.45
N ALA A 387 11.00 -11.79 -35.71
CA ALA A 387 11.06 -11.17 -37.03
C ALA A 387 11.36 -12.22 -38.11
N GLN A 388 12.42 -13.04 -37.94
CA GLN A 388 12.76 -14.09 -38.91
C GLN A 388 11.64 -15.12 -39.11
N GLU A 389 10.95 -15.50 -38.04
CA GLU A 389 9.80 -16.42 -38.08
C GLU A 389 8.65 -15.85 -38.89
N LEU A 390 8.25 -14.62 -38.61
CA LEU A 390 7.20 -13.91 -39.34
C LEU A 390 7.53 -13.79 -40.83
N ARG A 391 8.77 -13.42 -41.17
CA ARG A 391 9.21 -13.38 -42.58
C ARG A 391 9.15 -14.76 -43.24
N SER A 392 9.55 -15.81 -42.52
CA SER A 392 9.45 -17.18 -43.04
C SER A 392 8.01 -17.68 -43.23
N LEU A 393 7.05 -17.13 -42.48
CA LEU A 393 5.61 -17.36 -42.66
C LEU A 393 5.00 -16.48 -43.77
N GLY A 394 5.81 -15.64 -44.45
CA GLY A 394 5.37 -14.77 -45.54
C GLY A 394 4.80 -13.42 -45.10
N ASN A 395 4.88 -13.09 -43.81
CA ASN A 395 4.37 -11.82 -43.29
C ASN A 395 5.24 -10.64 -43.74
N LYS A 396 4.59 -9.61 -44.30
CA LYS A 396 5.21 -8.39 -44.83
C LYS A 396 4.86 -7.13 -44.05
N ASP A 397 4.26 -7.28 -42.86
CA ASP A 397 3.92 -6.13 -42.04
C ASP A 397 5.19 -5.45 -41.54
N ARG A 398 5.07 -4.13 -41.33
CA ARG A 398 6.12 -3.34 -40.69
C ARG A 398 6.36 -3.88 -39.28
N PHE A 399 7.62 -4.13 -38.93
CA PHE A 399 7.96 -4.73 -37.64
C PHE A 399 8.54 -3.64 -36.74
N LEU A 400 7.80 -3.26 -35.71
CA LEU A 400 8.15 -2.15 -34.82
C LEU A 400 8.61 -2.72 -33.47
N VAL A 401 9.86 -2.44 -33.10
CA VAL A 401 10.45 -2.82 -31.82
C VAL A 401 10.42 -1.63 -30.88
N TYR A 402 9.79 -1.81 -29.73
CA TYR A 402 9.68 -0.77 -28.72
C TYR A 402 10.53 -1.13 -27.51
N HIS A 403 11.16 -0.14 -26.89
CA HIS A 403 11.83 -0.26 -25.61
C HIS A 403 11.61 1.01 -24.77
N CYS A 404 12.02 0.98 -23.50
CA CYS A 404 11.84 2.13 -22.62
C CYS A 404 13.16 2.56 -21.96
N ASN A 405 13.59 3.79 -22.24
CA ASN A 405 14.70 4.45 -21.57
C ASN A 405 16.01 3.65 -21.65
N GLY A 406 16.44 3.34 -22.88
CA GLY A 406 17.73 2.69 -23.12
C GLY A 406 17.82 1.21 -22.73
N GLU A 407 16.69 0.52 -22.47
CA GLU A 407 16.66 -0.94 -22.24
C GLU A 407 17.20 -1.78 -23.40
N LEU A 408 17.30 -1.20 -24.59
CA LEU A 408 17.86 -1.81 -25.78
C LEU A 408 19.09 -1.00 -26.24
N SER A 409 20.27 -1.56 -26.02
CA SER A 409 21.54 -0.89 -26.29
C SER A 409 21.77 -0.64 -27.78
N PRO A 410 22.62 0.34 -28.15
CA PRO A 410 23.01 0.54 -29.55
C PRO A 410 23.61 -0.70 -30.22
N LEU A 411 24.24 -1.61 -29.45
CA LEU A 411 24.70 -2.89 -29.98
C LEU A 411 23.53 -3.76 -30.43
N SER A 412 22.55 -3.98 -29.54
CA SER A 412 21.37 -4.80 -29.82
C SER A 412 20.54 -4.22 -30.97
N GLN A 413 20.42 -2.90 -31.04
CA GLN A 413 19.76 -2.21 -32.16
C GLN A 413 20.46 -2.49 -33.51
N ARG A 414 21.80 -2.46 -33.56
CA ARG A 414 22.56 -2.83 -34.77
C ARG A 414 22.33 -4.29 -35.17
N ILE A 415 22.30 -5.20 -34.20
CA ILE A 415 22.03 -6.62 -34.45
C ILE A 415 20.62 -6.80 -35.04
N LEU A 416 19.62 -6.09 -34.51
CA LEU A 416 18.26 -6.12 -35.07
C LEU A 416 18.23 -5.66 -36.52
N HIS A 417 18.79 -4.48 -36.83
CA HIS A 417 18.82 -3.97 -38.19
C HIS A 417 19.64 -4.84 -39.16
N PHE A 418 20.65 -5.57 -38.66
CA PHE A 418 21.35 -6.56 -39.47
C PHE A 418 20.46 -7.76 -39.83
N ILE A 419 19.53 -8.13 -38.95
CA ILE A 419 18.65 -9.29 -39.13
C ILE A 419 17.45 -8.96 -40.00
N ASP A 420 16.82 -7.80 -39.79
CA ASP A 420 15.75 -7.28 -40.64
C ASP A 420 16.00 -5.78 -40.80
N ALA A 421 16.40 -5.36 -42.00
CA ALA A 421 16.74 -3.96 -42.28
C ALA A 421 15.50 -3.05 -42.32
N GLU A 422 14.30 -3.62 -42.44
CA GLU A 422 13.03 -2.89 -42.60
C GLU A 422 12.29 -2.72 -41.26
N LEU A 423 12.87 -3.15 -40.14
CA LEU A 423 12.30 -2.90 -38.82
C LEU A 423 12.59 -1.47 -38.36
N ASP A 424 11.69 -0.95 -37.53
CA ASP A 424 11.87 0.32 -36.83
C ASP A 424 12.01 0.08 -35.34
N ILE A 425 12.82 0.92 -34.68
CA ILE A 425 13.06 0.85 -33.24
C ILE A 425 12.65 2.18 -32.62
N TYR A 426 11.84 2.12 -31.55
CA TYR A 426 11.37 3.30 -30.82
C TYR A 426 11.73 3.21 -29.33
N ASP A 427 12.39 4.23 -28.80
CA ASP A 427 12.46 4.46 -27.35
C ASP A 427 11.26 5.32 -26.94
N VAL A 428 10.11 4.68 -26.79
CA VAL A 428 8.85 5.39 -26.58
C VAL A 428 8.86 6.21 -25.29
N CYS A 429 9.59 5.77 -24.27
CA CYS A 429 9.71 6.52 -23.03
C CYS A 429 10.52 7.81 -23.22
N GLN A 430 11.65 7.76 -23.95
CA GLN A 430 12.40 8.96 -24.27
C GLN A 430 11.60 9.92 -25.14
N GLU A 431 10.90 9.42 -26.15
CA GLU A 431 10.03 10.25 -26.99
C GLU A 431 8.93 10.94 -26.19
N LEU A 432 8.24 10.22 -25.30
CA LEU A 432 7.20 10.81 -24.45
C LEU A 432 7.75 11.86 -23.46
N LEU A 433 8.98 11.69 -22.97
CA LEU A 433 9.67 12.70 -22.15
C LEU A 433 9.97 13.96 -22.94
N GLU A 434 10.50 13.81 -24.16
CA GLU A 434 10.76 14.92 -25.08
C GLU A 434 9.45 15.65 -25.44
N MET A 435 8.38 14.89 -25.61
CA MET A 435 7.03 15.41 -25.82
C MET A 435 6.40 16.02 -24.57
N LYS A 436 7.03 15.90 -23.39
CA LYS A 436 6.52 16.35 -22.08
C LYS A 436 5.18 15.73 -21.68
N LEU A 437 4.96 14.49 -22.12
CA LEU A 437 3.74 13.72 -21.85
C LEU A 437 3.89 12.80 -20.64
N ILE A 438 5.12 12.45 -20.26
CA ILE A 438 5.44 11.74 -19.02
C ILE A 438 6.54 12.45 -18.24
N SER A 439 6.61 12.20 -16.94
CA SER A 439 7.63 12.76 -16.04
C SER A 439 8.86 11.85 -15.95
N PRO A 440 10.08 12.40 -15.74
CA PRO A 440 11.27 11.59 -15.47
C PRO A 440 11.12 10.63 -14.29
N TYR A 441 10.28 10.97 -13.32
CA TYR A 441 10.01 10.13 -12.15
C TYR A 441 9.11 8.93 -12.44
N ASP A 442 8.35 8.95 -13.54
CA ASP A 442 7.37 7.91 -13.88
C ASP A 442 7.92 6.87 -14.88
N ILE A 443 9.07 7.14 -15.50
CA ILE A 443 9.65 6.32 -16.57
C ILE A 443 9.79 4.85 -16.16
N ASP A 444 10.36 4.62 -14.97
CA ASP A 444 10.62 3.26 -14.48
C ASP A 444 9.33 2.46 -14.24
N GLY A 445 8.20 3.15 -14.04
CA GLY A 445 6.88 2.53 -13.92
C GLY A 445 6.38 1.89 -15.22
N TYR A 446 6.92 2.27 -16.38
CA TYR A 446 6.53 1.71 -17.68
C TYR A 446 7.32 0.47 -18.08
N ARG A 447 8.57 0.31 -17.61
CA ARG A 447 9.45 -0.82 -17.92
C ARG A 447 8.88 -2.20 -17.54
N ASN A 448 7.88 -2.25 -16.64
CA ASN A 448 7.38 -3.48 -16.03
C ASN A 448 5.93 -3.85 -16.40
N GLY A 449 5.68 -4.09 -17.70
CA GLY A 449 4.44 -4.68 -18.23
C GLY A 449 3.45 -3.68 -18.82
N TYR A 450 3.40 -2.46 -18.31
CA TYR A 450 2.51 -1.41 -18.83
C TYR A 450 2.97 -0.82 -20.19
N LEU A 451 4.21 -1.11 -20.61
CA LEU A 451 4.74 -0.65 -21.89
C LEU A 451 3.90 -1.08 -23.09
N LYS A 452 3.25 -2.26 -23.06
CA LYS A 452 2.40 -2.74 -24.16
C LYS A 452 1.24 -1.80 -24.47
N VAL A 453 0.62 -1.22 -23.46
CA VAL A 453 -0.45 -0.21 -23.64
C VAL A 453 0.13 1.03 -24.32
N LEU A 454 1.31 1.48 -23.86
CA LEU A 454 2.00 2.63 -24.43
C LEU A 454 2.42 2.41 -25.89
N MET A 455 2.91 1.19 -26.20
CA MET A 455 3.25 0.75 -27.55
C MET A 455 2.05 0.81 -28.49
N LEU A 456 0.87 0.35 -28.05
CA LEU A 456 -0.36 0.46 -28.86
C LEU A 456 -0.74 1.91 -29.11
N LEU A 457 -0.72 2.73 -28.06
CA LEU A 457 -1.09 4.14 -28.14
C LEU A 457 -0.15 4.91 -29.07
N HIS A 458 1.16 4.60 -29.01
CA HIS A 458 2.20 5.21 -29.83
C HIS A 458 2.24 4.70 -31.28
N ALA A 459 2.01 3.41 -31.52
CA ALA A 459 2.25 2.78 -32.82
C ALA A 459 1.67 3.57 -34.01
N PRO A 460 2.51 4.02 -34.97
CA PRO A 460 2.09 4.75 -36.17
C PRO A 460 1.54 3.78 -37.23
N ALA A 461 0.44 3.10 -36.90
CA ALA A 461 -0.21 2.14 -37.78
C ALA A 461 -1.72 2.11 -37.57
N ASP A 462 -2.47 1.79 -38.63
CA ASP A 462 -3.92 1.63 -38.56
C ASP A 462 -4.33 0.29 -37.94
N GLN A 463 -3.66 -0.80 -38.30
CA GLN A 463 -3.92 -2.14 -37.78
C GLN A 463 -2.68 -2.69 -37.09
N VAL A 464 -2.81 -2.97 -35.80
CA VAL A 464 -1.70 -3.37 -34.93
C VAL A 464 -1.91 -4.81 -34.46
N LEU A 465 -0.86 -5.62 -34.60
CA LEU A 465 -0.71 -6.89 -33.91
C LEU A 465 0.39 -6.71 -32.84
N LEU A 466 0.01 -6.62 -31.56
CA LEU A 466 0.98 -6.71 -30.47
C LEU A 466 1.33 -8.17 -30.26
N ILE A 467 2.61 -8.51 -30.23
CA ILE A 467 3.07 -9.88 -30.05
C ILE A 467 4.22 -9.92 -29.03
N ASP A 468 4.13 -10.81 -28.04
CA ASP A 468 5.24 -11.06 -27.11
C ASP A 468 6.41 -11.74 -27.83
N ALA A 469 7.64 -11.30 -27.52
CA ALA A 469 8.85 -11.85 -28.14
C ALA A 469 9.02 -13.36 -27.92
N SER A 470 8.49 -13.90 -26.82
CA SER A 470 8.49 -15.34 -26.48
C SER A 470 7.42 -16.16 -27.19
N THR A 471 6.55 -15.52 -27.98
CA THR A 471 5.49 -16.21 -28.73
C THR A 471 6.09 -17.00 -29.89
N ILE A 472 5.65 -18.25 -30.03
CA ILE A 472 5.97 -19.16 -31.13
C ILE A 472 4.74 -19.24 -32.01
N LEU A 473 4.86 -18.85 -33.27
CA LEU A 473 3.74 -18.74 -34.20
C LEU A 473 3.72 -19.96 -35.13
N MET A 474 2.56 -20.60 -35.24
CA MET A 474 2.37 -21.73 -36.17
C MET A 474 1.85 -21.27 -37.53
N HIS A 475 1.21 -20.10 -37.56
CA HIS A 475 0.62 -19.49 -38.76
C HIS A 475 0.91 -17.99 -38.79
N ASP A 476 0.81 -17.38 -39.98
CA ASP A 476 0.86 -15.92 -40.10
C ASP A 476 -0.31 -15.30 -39.31
N PRO A 477 -0.04 -14.46 -38.28
CA PRO A 477 -1.08 -13.87 -37.44
C PRO A 477 -2.01 -12.91 -38.19
N ASN A 478 -1.71 -12.56 -39.45
CA ASN A 478 -2.63 -11.86 -40.34
C ASN A 478 -3.98 -12.55 -40.51
N ILE A 479 -4.07 -13.87 -40.28
CA ILE A 479 -5.34 -14.59 -40.29
C ILE A 479 -6.36 -13.98 -39.32
N LEU A 480 -5.91 -13.41 -38.19
CA LEU A 480 -6.78 -12.76 -37.22
C LEU A 480 -7.53 -11.57 -37.82
N ARG A 481 -6.88 -10.79 -38.69
CA ARG A 481 -7.49 -9.63 -39.34
C ARG A 481 -8.57 -10.00 -40.35
N LYS A 482 -8.59 -11.27 -40.79
CA LYS A 482 -9.58 -11.83 -41.72
C LYS A 482 -10.74 -12.50 -40.99
N SER A 483 -10.63 -12.71 -39.69
CA SER A 483 -11.69 -13.32 -38.89
C SER A 483 -12.90 -12.40 -38.79
N GLN A 484 -14.10 -13.00 -38.73
CA GLN A 484 -15.34 -12.23 -38.66
C GLN A 484 -15.39 -11.35 -37.40
N GLY A 485 -14.95 -11.88 -36.24
CA GLY A 485 -14.90 -11.12 -35.00
C GLY A 485 -14.03 -9.85 -35.08
N TYR A 486 -12.90 -9.92 -35.79
CA TYR A 486 -12.06 -8.74 -36.03
C TYR A 486 -12.70 -7.76 -37.01
N ILE A 487 -13.34 -8.26 -38.07
CA ILE A 487 -14.04 -7.42 -39.06
C ILE A 487 -15.19 -6.65 -38.38
N ASP A 488 -15.93 -7.32 -37.49
CA ASP A 488 -17.12 -6.75 -36.84
C ASP A 488 -16.76 -5.74 -35.75
N THR A 489 -15.70 -5.99 -34.98
CA THR A 489 -15.39 -5.20 -33.77
C THR A 489 -14.13 -4.37 -33.90
N GLY A 490 -13.26 -4.67 -34.88
CA GLY A 490 -11.91 -4.14 -34.95
C GLY A 490 -10.96 -4.71 -33.91
N THR A 491 -11.33 -5.77 -33.18
CA THR A 491 -10.50 -6.38 -32.12
C THR A 491 -10.49 -7.90 -32.21
N PHE A 492 -9.41 -8.52 -31.75
CA PHE A 492 -9.35 -9.95 -31.49
C PHE A 492 -8.47 -10.22 -30.27
N PHE A 493 -9.09 -10.72 -29.20
CA PHE A 493 -8.46 -11.04 -27.92
C PHE A 493 -8.50 -12.53 -27.62
N PHE A 494 -7.63 -12.99 -26.71
CA PHE A 494 -7.57 -14.38 -26.30
C PHE A 494 -7.75 -14.48 -24.80
N TYR A 495 -8.35 -15.59 -24.35
CA TYR A 495 -8.57 -15.82 -22.94
C TYR A 495 -7.29 -16.29 -22.25
N ASP A 496 -7.08 -15.83 -21.02
CA ASP A 496 -6.05 -16.36 -20.11
C ASP A 496 -6.51 -17.71 -19.49
N ARG A 497 -5.64 -18.32 -18.70
CA ARG A 497 -5.94 -19.51 -17.90
C ARG A 497 -7.12 -19.25 -16.98
N GLU A 498 -8.00 -20.24 -16.91
CA GLU A 498 -9.13 -20.20 -16.01
C GLU A 498 -8.63 -20.59 -14.62
N ALA A 499 -8.32 -19.58 -13.81
CA ALA A 499 -7.64 -19.79 -12.54
C ALA A 499 -8.25 -18.92 -11.44
N TYR A 500 -8.69 -19.55 -10.36
CA TYR A 500 -9.15 -18.83 -9.19
C TYR A 500 -7.98 -18.38 -8.31
N ALA A 501 -7.89 -17.08 -8.04
CA ALA A 501 -7.00 -16.50 -7.05
C ALA A 501 -7.62 -15.21 -6.50
N GLN A 502 -7.50 -14.92 -5.20
CA GLN A 502 -8.04 -13.70 -4.58
C GLN A 502 -7.14 -12.47 -4.81
N GLN A 503 -6.85 -12.16 -6.07
CA GLN A 503 -6.00 -11.06 -6.52
C GLN A 503 -6.52 -10.50 -7.85
N HIS A 504 -5.98 -9.37 -8.30
CA HIS A 504 -6.34 -8.74 -9.58
C HIS A 504 -7.87 -8.59 -9.72
N LEU A 505 -8.50 -9.09 -10.79
CA LEU A 505 -9.94 -8.90 -11.02
C LEU A 505 -10.82 -9.42 -9.86
N LEU A 506 -10.35 -10.45 -9.15
CA LEU A 506 -11.02 -11.06 -8.00
C LEU A 506 -10.53 -10.55 -6.63
N GLY A 507 -9.57 -9.63 -6.61
CA GLY A 507 -9.10 -9.00 -5.38
C GLY A 507 -10.25 -8.36 -4.59
N ARG A 508 -10.16 -8.39 -3.25
CA ARG A 508 -11.18 -7.84 -2.35
C ARG A 508 -10.55 -6.82 -1.38
N GLY A 509 -10.89 -5.54 -1.53
CA GLY A 509 -10.32 -4.38 -0.78
C GLY A 509 -8.89 -4.01 -1.21
N TYR A 510 -8.29 -2.84 -0.94
CA TYR A 510 -8.75 -1.46 -0.67
C TYR A 510 -8.36 -0.61 -1.91
N THR A 511 -9.25 0.25 -2.38
CA THR A 511 -8.91 1.36 -3.30
C THR A 511 -8.65 2.63 -2.50
N ALA A 512 -7.83 3.54 -3.02
CA ALA A 512 -7.51 4.84 -2.39
C ALA A 512 -8.74 5.74 -2.12
N PHE A 513 -9.90 5.38 -2.69
CA PHE A 513 -11.19 6.00 -2.46
C PHE A 513 -12.12 5.00 -1.77
N GLY A 514 -12.67 5.40 -0.63
CA GLY A 514 -13.51 4.56 0.20
C GLY A 514 -14.84 4.13 -0.43
N SER A 515 -15.46 3.18 0.26
CA SER A 515 -16.81 2.65 0.09
C SER A 515 -17.05 1.66 -1.07
N SER A 516 -17.17 0.39 -0.71
CA SER A 516 -18.30 -0.41 -1.20
C SER A 516 -18.75 -1.37 -0.10
N LYS A 517 -20.07 -1.46 0.05
CA LYS A 517 -20.83 -2.04 1.16
C LYS A 517 -20.91 -3.58 1.11
N THR A 518 -19.96 -4.22 0.45
CA THR A 518 -20.04 -5.65 0.11
C THR A 518 -18.67 -6.31 0.26
N LEU A 519 -18.49 -7.13 1.31
CA LEU A 519 -17.42 -8.15 1.34
C LEU A 519 -17.50 -9.15 0.16
N SER A 520 -18.52 -9.01 -0.70
CA SER A 520 -18.75 -9.78 -1.92
C SER A 520 -18.27 -9.11 -3.23
N SER A 521 -17.95 -7.81 -3.27
CA SER A 521 -17.56 -7.14 -4.54
C SER A 521 -16.06 -7.25 -4.81
N THR A 522 -15.68 -7.79 -5.97
CA THR A 522 -14.29 -7.88 -6.41
C THR A 522 -13.76 -6.56 -6.97
N HIS A 523 -12.46 -6.42 -7.21
CA HIS A 523 -11.88 -5.22 -7.87
C HIS A 523 -12.55 -4.92 -9.22
N LEU A 524 -12.92 -5.94 -10.00
CA LEU A 524 -13.68 -5.76 -11.24
C LEU A 524 -15.04 -5.09 -11.00
N HIS A 525 -15.80 -5.57 -10.01
CA HIS A 525 -17.07 -4.95 -9.64
C HIS A 525 -16.89 -3.52 -9.16
N GLN A 526 -15.86 -3.27 -8.33
CA GLN A 526 -15.54 -1.94 -7.83
C GLN A 526 -15.15 -0.97 -8.95
N LEU A 527 -14.36 -1.44 -9.93
CA LEU A 527 -14.00 -0.66 -11.10
C LEU A 527 -15.27 -0.28 -11.87
N VAL A 528 -16.13 -1.25 -12.23
CA VAL A 528 -17.37 -1.00 -12.97
C VAL A 528 -18.34 -0.11 -12.19
N ASP A 529 -18.41 -0.26 -10.87
CA ASP A 529 -19.32 0.50 -10.00
C ASP A 529 -18.90 1.96 -9.80
N ASN A 530 -17.60 2.21 -9.66
CA ASN A 530 -17.04 3.51 -9.27
C ASN A 530 -16.37 4.27 -10.43
N PHE A 531 -16.37 3.71 -11.64
CA PHE A 531 -15.77 4.36 -12.80
C PHE A 531 -16.50 5.67 -13.16
N GLU A 532 -15.74 6.70 -13.49
CA GLU A 532 -16.23 8.05 -13.81
C GLU A 532 -16.72 8.14 -15.28
N TYR A 533 -17.81 7.43 -15.61
CA TYR A 533 -18.32 7.31 -17.00
C TYR A 533 -18.59 8.66 -17.69
N GLU A 534 -18.98 9.68 -16.92
CA GLU A 534 -19.29 11.02 -17.43
C GLU A 534 -18.06 11.70 -18.06
N LEU A 535 -16.83 11.36 -17.65
CA LEU A 535 -15.60 11.91 -18.26
C LEU A 535 -15.39 11.45 -19.71
N PHE A 536 -16.04 10.37 -20.12
CA PHE A 536 -15.85 9.75 -21.44
C PHE A 536 -17.14 9.71 -22.28
N ASP A 537 -18.11 10.57 -21.96
CA ASP A 537 -19.44 10.60 -22.60
C ASP A 537 -20.10 9.21 -22.65
N SER A 538 -19.86 8.39 -21.64
CA SER A 538 -20.39 7.03 -21.50
C SER A 538 -21.36 6.96 -20.33
N LYS A 539 -22.08 5.83 -20.23
CA LYS A 539 -22.95 5.53 -19.09
C LYS A 539 -22.63 4.13 -18.59
N LYS A 540 -22.77 3.93 -17.28
CA LYS A 540 -22.66 2.60 -16.68
C LYS A 540 -23.66 1.65 -17.32
N SER A 541 -23.15 0.58 -17.89
CA SER A 541 -23.93 -0.53 -18.44
C SER A 541 -23.08 -1.79 -18.32
N ILE A 542 -23.73 -2.91 -18.02
CA ILE A 542 -23.08 -4.21 -17.86
C ILE A 542 -23.44 -5.00 -19.10
N SER A 543 -22.46 -5.35 -19.94
CA SER A 543 -22.74 -6.08 -21.16
C SER A 543 -23.11 -7.55 -20.87
N GLN A 544 -23.89 -8.16 -21.76
CA GLN A 544 -24.18 -9.59 -21.68
C GLN A 544 -22.90 -10.43 -21.73
N HIS A 545 -21.85 -9.93 -22.38
CA HIS A 545 -20.55 -10.59 -22.40
C HIS A 545 -19.92 -10.55 -21.00
N LEU A 546 -19.82 -9.37 -20.37
CA LEU A 546 -19.27 -9.20 -19.03
C LEU A 546 -19.97 -10.10 -18.02
N GLU A 547 -21.32 -10.12 -18.01
CA GLU A 547 -22.10 -10.99 -17.13
C GLU A 547 -21.76 -12.49 -17.27
N ASN A 548 -21.32 -12.90 -18.46
CA ASN A 548 -20.96 -14.28 -18.76
C ASN A 548 -19.46 -14.59 -18.55
N THR A 549 -18.62 -13.60 -18.26
CA THR A 549 -17.19 -13.81 -18.00
C THR A 549 -16.97 -14.60 -16.71
N LEU A 550 -15.87 -15.35 -16.63
CA LEU A 550 -15.53 -16.08 -15.41
C LEU A 550 -15.13 -15.11 -14.29
N ALA A 551 -14.46 -14.00 -14.60
CA ALA A 551 -14.05 -12.99 -13.63
C ALA A 551 -15.24 -12.27 -13.00
N TRP A 552 -16.25 -11.87 -13.77
CA TRP A 552 -17.46 -11.28 -13.22
C TRP A 552 -18.17 -12.24 -12.26
N ASN A 553 -18.18 -13.52 -12.59
CA ASN A 553 -18.79 -14.57 -11.76
C ASN A 553 -17.90 -15.09 -10.64
N GLY A 554 -16.74 -14.49 -10.38
CA GLY A 554 -15.88 -14.87 -9.26
C GLY A 554 -15.00 -16.10 -9.49
N HIS A 555 -14.86 -16.57 -10.73
CA HIS A 555 -14.18 -17.82 -11.07
C HIS A 555 -12.76 -17.63 -11.63
N SER A 556 -12.42 -16.48 -12.25
CA SER A 556 -11.09 -16.24 -12.81
C SER A 556 -10.50 -14.90 -12.36
N HIS A 557 -9.22 -14.88 -11.96
CA HIS A 557 -8.52 -13.65 -11.53
C HIS A 557 -7.98 -12.79 -12.67
N SER A 558 -7.97 -13.33 -13.89
CA SER A 558 -7.55 -12.70 -15.15
C SER A 558 -8.51 -13.18 -16.24
N GLU A 559 -8.82 -12.33 -17.22
CA GLU A 559 -9.63 -12.72 -18.38
C GLU A 559 -8.80 -12.82 -19.65
N GLN A 560 -7.84 -11.92 -19.84
CA GLN A 560 -7.17 -11.76 -21.13
C GLN A 560 -5.71 -12.23 -21.11
N ASP A 561 -5.35 -13.04 -22.11
CA ASP A 561 -3.98 -13.30 -22.52
C ASP A 561 -3.52 -12.18 -23.47
N THR A 562 -2.38 -11.56 -23.14
CA THR A 562 -1.80 -10.44 -23.90
C THR A 562 -0.59 -10.84 -24.72
N ALA A 563 -0.33 -12.14 -24.90
CA ALA A 563 0.73 -12.64 -25.76
C ALA A 563 0.53 -12.21 -27.23
N VAL A 564 -0.72 -12.21 -27.70
CA VAL A 564 -1.12 -11.69 -29.01
C VAL A 564 -2.38 -10.85 -28.87
N ILE A 565 -2.35 -9.61 -29.36
CA ILE A 565 -3.51 -8.72 -29.40
C ILE A 565 -3.65 -8.17 -30.82
N ALA A 566 -4.83 -8.32 -31.44
CA ALA A 566 -5.14 -7.70 -32.71
C ALA A 566 -6.11 -6.53 -32.53
N ILE A 567 -5.73 -5.33 -32.96
CA ILE A 567 -6.58 -4.13 -32.87
C ILE A 567 -6.50 -3.32 -34.16
N ASN A 568 -7.65 -2.86 -34.64
CA ASN A 568 -7.78 -1.86 -35.69
C ASN A 568 -7.98 -0.49 -35.04
N LYS A 569 -6.93 0.34 -35.02
CA LYS A 569 -6.92 1.65 -34.39
C LYS A 569 -7.87 2.65 -35.04
N LYS A 570 -8.11 2.51 -36.34
CA LYS A 570 -9.04 3.37 -37.05
C LYS A 570 -10.49 3.12 -36.62
N VAL A 571 -10.87 1.85 -36.47
CA VAL A 571 -12.21 1.44 -36.03
C VAL A 571 -12.43 1.72 -34.55
N THR A 572 -11.40 1.50 -33.72
CA THR A 572 -11.52 1.52 -32.25
C THR A 572 -11.07 2.84 -31.61
N SER A 573 -10.93 3.92 -32.39
CA SER A 573 -10.33 5.20 -31.98
C SER A 573 -10.87 5.82 -30.69
N ARG A 574 -12.13 5.55 -30.31
CA ARG A 574 -12.76 6.04 -29.08
C ARG A 574 -12.18 5.46 -27.80
N VAL A 575 -11.51 4.30 -27.86
CA VAL A 575 -11.00 3.60 -26.66
C VAL A 575 -9.72 4.20 -26.10
N TYR A 576 -8.95 4.91 -26.91
CA TYR A 576 -7.59 5.34 -26.57
C TYR A 576 -7.48 6.40 -25.47
N PRO A 577 -8.36 7.42 -25.40
CA PRO A 577 -8.40 8.31 -24.25
C PRO A 577 -8.58 7.55 -22.93
N LEU A 578 -9.42 6.52 -22.91
CA LEU A 578 -9.61 5.70 -21.71
C LEU A 578 -8.40 4.81 -21.44
N LEU A 579 -7.81 4.14 -22.44
CA LEU A 579 -6.58 3.37 -22.23
C LEU A 579 -5.44 4.24 -21.67
N TRP A 580 -5.31 5.46 -22.19
CA TRP A 580 -4.37 6.46 -21.70
C TRP A 580 -4.64 6.83 -20.23
N PHE A 581 -5.91 7.07 -19.88
CA PHE A 581 -6.33 7.36 -18.51
C PHE A 581 -6.12 6.18 -17.55
N LEU A 582 -6.51 4.95 -17.94
CA LEU A 582 -6.26 3.74 -17.15
C LEU A 582 -4.77 3.57 -16.86
N LEU A 583 -3.93 3.82 -17.89
CA LEU A 583 -2.49 3.70 -17.81
C LEU A 583 -1.85 4.72 -16.87
N HIS A 584 -2.35 5.94 -16.79
CA HIS A 584 -1.70 6.98 -15.99
C HIS A 584 -2.33 7.21 -14.60
N ASP A 585 -3.60 6.86 -14.41
CA ASP A 585 -4.34 7.14 -13.18
C ASP A 585 -4.85 5.87 -12.48
N ILE A 586 -5.77 5.14 -13.11
CA ILE A 586 -6.48 4.03 -12.44
C ILE A 586 -5.52 2.91 -12.00
N ARG A 587 -4.43 2.65 -12.75
CA ARG A 587 -3.40 1.67 -12.35
C ARG A 587 -2.82 1.89 -10.95
N HIS A 588 -2.80 3.14 -10.49
CA HIS A 588 -2.26 3.52 -9.18
C HIS A 588 -3.33 3.52 -8.08
N ARG A 589 -4.61 3.58 -8.45
CA ARG A 589 -5.75 3.63 -7.52
C ARG A 589 -6.32 2.26 -7.19
N VAL A 590 -6.27 1.33 -8.16
CA VAL A 590 -6.90 0.00 -8.08
C VAL A 590 -5.94 -1.06 -8.62
N ALA A 591 -5.63 -2.07 -7.81
CA ALA A 591 -4.76 -3.19 -8.20
C ALA A 591 -5.53 -4.30 -8.97
N PHE A 592 -6.38 -3.91 -9.93
CA PHE A 592 -7.32 -4.83 -10.60
C PHE A 592 -6.70 -5.76 -11.64
N SER A 593 -5.48 -5.47 -12.12
CA SER A 593 -4.85 -6.22 -13.22
C SER A 593 -3.47 -6.72 -12.79
N ASN A 594 -3.06 -7.86 -13.34
CA ASN A 594 -1.66 -8.25 -13.33
C ASN A 594 -0.95 -7.53 -14.47
N LYS A 595 -0.28 -6.41 -14.16
CA LYS A 595 0.31 -5.53 -15.18
C LYS A 595 -0.76 -5.05 -16.16
N ASP A 596 -0.56 -5.22 -17.46
CA ASP A 596 -1.42 -4.75 -18.55
C ASP A 596 -2.51 -5.74 -18.99
N ASN A 597 -2.55 -6.94 -18.40
CA ASN A 597 -3.34 -8.06 -18.93
C ASN A 597 -4.80 -7.72 -19.23
N ASP A 598 -5.48 -7.05 -18.31
CA ASP A 598 -6.91 -6.78 -18.43
C ASP A 598 -7.25 -5.36 -18.92
N PHE A 599 -6.24 -4.53 -19.23
CA PHE A 599 -6.47 -3.12 -19.61
C PHE A 599 -7.22 -2.99 -20.93
N PHE A 600 -6.85 -3.81 -21.92
CA PHE A 600 -7.38 -3.68 -23.28
C PHE A 600 -8.88 -3.93 -23.32
N TRP A 601 -9.33 -5.12 -22.92
CA TRP A 601 -10.76 -5.45 -22.99
C TRP A 601 -11.62 -4.61 -22.04
N LEU A 602 -11.12 -4.26 -20.84
CA LEU A 602 -11.86 -3.43 -19.89
C LEU A 602 -12.13 -2.04 -20.43
N ALA A 603 -11.22 -1.45 -21.20
CA ALA A 603 -11.45 -0.15 -21.80
C ALA A 603 -12.62 -0.18 -22.82
N PHE A 604 -12.80 -1.29 -23.54
CA PHE A 604 -13.97 -1.46 -24.42
C PHE A 604 -15.25 -1.65 -23.60
N GLU A 605 -15.21 -2.49 -22.57
CA GLU A 605 -16.37 -2.76 -21.72
C GLU A 605 -16.87 -1.49 -20.99
N LEU A 606 -15.97 -0.72 -20.37
CA LEU A 606 -16.30 0.54 -19.67
C LEU A 606 -16.88 1.62 -20.59
N LEU A 607 -16.57 1.58 -21.89
CA LEU A 607 -17.12 2.50 -22.90
C LEU A 607 -18.33 1.93 -23.65
N ASN A 608 -18.79 0.72 -23.29
CA ASN A 608 -19.83 -0.01 -24.02
C ASN A 608 -19.52 -0.15 -25.52
N LEU A 609 -18.25 -0.35 -25.86
CA LEU A 609 -17.81 -0.58 -27.23
C LEU A 609 -17.76 -2.08 -27.54
N PRO A 610 -18.06 -2.50 -28.76
CA PRO A 610 -17.96 -3.90 -29.14
C PRO A 610 -16.49 -4.36 -29.15
N TYR A 611 -16.25 -5.56 -28.63
CA TYR A 611 -14.96 -6.25 -28.69
C TYR A 611 -15.17 -7.76 -28.87
N HIS A 612 -14.14 -8.47 -29.30
CA HIS A 612 -14.23 -9.90 -29.60
C HIS A 612 -13.11 -10.71 -28.95
N PHE A 613 -13.49 -11.75 -28.22
CA PHE A 613 -12.61 -12.80 -27.74
C PHE A 613 -12.71 -14.04 -28.63
N SER A 614 -11.60 -14.77 -28.77
CA SER A 614 -11.58 -16.12 -29.32
C SER A 614 -12.66 -16.98 -28.65
N PRO A 615 -13.39 -17.83 -29.40
CA PRO A 615 -14.39 -18.73 -28.82
C PRO A 615 -13.76 -19.84 -27.97
N TRP A 616 -12.45 -20.04 -28.07
CA TRP A 616 -11.72 -21.13 -27.43
C TRP A 616 -11.04 -20.70 -26.13
N ALA A 617 -11.01 -21.60 -25.16
CA ALA A 617 -10.23 -21.44 -23.94
C ALA A 617 -8.73 -21.63 -24.24
N ALA A 618 -7.90 -21.04 -23.37
CA ALA A 618 -6.46 -21.28 -23.41
C ALA A 618 -6.11 -22.76 -23.22
N THR A 619 -5.02 -23.19 -23.85
CA THR A 619 -4.43 -24.52 -23.71
C THR A 619 -3.06 -24.47 -23.05
N SER A 620 -2.56 -25.62 -22.61
CA SER A 620 -1.25 -25.80 -21.98
C SER A 620 -0.59 -27.07 -22.52
N THR A 621 0.73 -27.04 -22.62
CA THR A 621 1.55 -28.17 -23.06
C THR A 621 2.19 -28.89 -21.86
N ALA A 622 2.53 -30.17 -21.97
CA ALA A 622 3.44 -30.81 -21.00
C ALA A 622 4.27 -31.98 -21.57
N ASN A 623 5.23 -32.42 -20.75
CA ASN A 623 6.15 -33.52 -21.05
C ASN A 623 5.58 -34.90 -20.70
N THR A 624 4.65 -34.97 -19.74
CA THR A 624 4.05 -36.22 -19.27
C THR A 624 2.57 -36.28 -19.63
N GLN A 625 2.11 -37.49 -19.96
CA GLN A 625 0.69 -37.75 -20.14
C GLN A 625 0.04 -37.75 -18.76
N SER A 626 -0.45 -36.59 -18.36
CA SER A 626 -1.04 -36.34 -17.05
C SER A 626 -2.38 -35.65 -17.27
N PRO A 627 -3.39 -35.90 -16.43
CA PRO A 627 -4.58 -35.07 -16.42
C PRO A 627 -4.25 -33.58 -16.20
N SER A 628 -3.11 -33.26 -15.59
CA SER A 628 -2.67 -31.90 -15.27
C SER A 628 -1.35 -31.52 -15.97
N LEU A 629 -1.34 -30.44 -16.78
CA LEU A 629 -0.25 -30.03 -17.67
C LEU A 629 0.36 -28.67 -17.32
N TYR A 630 1.63 -28.70 -16.88
CA TYR A 630 2.46 -27.54 -16.53
C TYR A 630 3.32 -27.15 -17.74
N GLY A 631 3.06 -25.99 -18.36
CA GLY A 631 3.84 -25.55 -19.53
C GLY A 631 3.42 -24.19 -20.09
N GLY A 632 3.85 -23.90 -21.32
CA GLY A 632 3.52 -22.66 -22.03
C GLY A 632 2.02 -22.55 -22.34
N LEU A 633 1.50 -21.33 -22.31
CA LEU A 633 0.11 -21.04 -22.68
C LEU A 633 -0.03 -21.12 -24.20
N GLY A 634 -1.10 -21.71 -24.71
CA GLY A 634 -1.37 -21.78 -26.14
C GLY A 634 -2.76 -21.32 -26.50
N GLN A 635 -2.95 -20.91 -27.76
CA GLN A 635 -4.25 -20.57 -28.32
C GLN A 635 -4.47 -21.28 -29.64
N TYR A 636 -5.69 -21.74 -29.87
CA TYR A 636 -6.12 -22.36 -31.11
C TYR A 636 -6.55 -21.33 -32.15
N LEU A 637 -6.54 -21.72 -33.42
CA LEU A 637 -7.15 -20.92 -34.48
C LEU A 637 -8.63 -20.65 -34.18
N PRO A 638 -9.13 -19.44 -34.49
CA PRO A 638 -10.49 -19.04 -34.15
C PRO A 638 -11.56 -19.62 -35.08
N GLU A 639 -11.16 -20.23 -36.20
CA GLU A 639 -12.09 -20.82 -37.16
C GLU A 639 -12.73 -22.10 -36.59
N ASP A 640 -14.03 -22.25 -36.83
CA ASP A 640 -14.84 -23.37 -36.36
C ASP A 640 -14.70 -24.62 -37.27
N ASP A 641 -13.62 -24.67 -38.05
CA ASP A 641 -13.32 -25.85 -38.84
C ASP A 641 -12.86 -27.00 -37.93
N ASN A 642 -12.87 -28.22 -38.48
CA ASN A 642 -12.36 -29.38 -37.78
C ASN A 642 -10.83 -29.32 -37.59
N SER A 643 -10.15 -28.24 -38.02
CA SER A 643 -8.72 -28.08 -37.78
C SER A 643 -8.51 -27.83 -36.28
N LYS A 644 -7.84 -28.76 -35.64
CA LYS A 644 -7.39 -28.63 -34.25
C LYS A 644 -6.06 -27.88 -34.20
N SER A 645 -5.85 -26.97 -35.15
CA SER A 645 -4.57 -26.33 -35.40
C SER A 645 -4.35 -25.21 -34.40
N LEU A 646 -3.14 -25.22 -33.84
CA LEU A 646 -2.72 -24.24 -32.86
C LEU A 646 -2.32 -22.95 -33.59
N LEU A 647 -2.72 -21.79 -33.09
CA LEU A 647 -2.28 -20.51 -33.63
C LEU A 647 -0.89 -20.16 -33.08
N TYR A 648 -0.74 -20.20 -31.77
CA TYR A 648 0.52 -19.86 -31.10
C TYR A 648 0.72 -20.57 -29.76
N LEU A 649 1.99 -20.57 -29.31
CA LEU A 649 2.41 -20.92 -27.95
C LEU A 649 3.22 -19.77 -27.35
N ASN A 650 2.78 -19.21 -26.23
CA ASN A 650 3.58 -18.33 -25.39
C ASN A 650 4.36 -19.15 -24.37
N ALA A 651 5.62 -19.46 -24.69
CA ALA A 651 6.41 -20.42 -23.95
C ALA A 651 7.89 -20.01 -23.90
N ARG A 652 8.22 -18.99 -23.10
CA ARG A 652 9.59 -18.45 -22.97
C ARG A 652 10.63 -19.53 -22.66
N ASN A 653 10.29 -20.48 -21.78
CA ASN A 653 11.16 -21.60 -21.40
C ASN A 653 11.52 -22.56 -22.54
N LEU A 654 10.82 -22.52 -23.68
CA LEU A 654 11.11 -23.37 -24.84
C LEU A 654 12.07 -22.71 -25.84
N VAL A 655 12.29 -21.40 -25.74
CA VAL A 655 12.97 -20.61 -26.78
C VAL A 655 14.01 -19.64 -26.24
N ASP A 656 14.03 -19.39 -24.93
CA ASP A 656 14.92 -18.41 -24.31
C ASP A 656 16.34 -18.96 -24.11
N PRO A 657 17.34 -18.39 -24.81
CA PRO A 657 18.74 -18.77 -24.67
C PRO A 657 19.38 -18.28 -23.36
N TYR A 658 18.73 -17.38 -22.62
CA TYR A 658 19.24 -16.79 -21.38
C TYR A 658 18.45 -17.22 -20.14
N ASP A 659 17.63 -18.27 -20.26
CA ASP A 659 16.93 -18.92 -19.14
C ASP A 659 16.15 -17.95 -18.24
N ALA A 660 15.41 -17.03 -18.86
CA ALA A 660 14.59 -16.03 -18.17
C ALA A 660 15.37 -15.09 -17.22
N SER A 661 16.65 -14.85 -17.49
CA SER A 661 17.45 -13.85 -16.75
C SER A 661 16.77 -12.48 -16.74
N SER A 662 16.91 -11.74 -15.64
CA SER A 662 16.41 -10.37 -15.48
C SER A 662 17.35 -9.32 -16.08
N SER A 663 18.63 -9.66 -16.24
CA SER A 663 19.66 -8.80 -16.83
C SER A 663 20.45 -9.57 -17.89
N LEU A 664 21.11 -8.86 -18.82
CA LEU A 664 21.87 -9.49 -19.89
C LEU A 664 23.07 -10.23 -19.27
N PRO A 665 23.12 -11.58 -19.35
CA PRO A 665 24.22 -12.31 -18.74
C PRO A 665 25.48 -12.21 -19.62
N HIS A 666 26.66 -12.30 -19.03
CA HIS A 666 27.93 -12.49 -19.75
C HIS A 666 28.26 -13.98 -19.74
N LEU A 667 27.88 -14.68 -20.82
CA LEU A 667 28.01 -16.14 -20.91
C LEU A 667 29.17 -16.54 -21.82
N PRO A 668 29.94 -17.59 -21.47
CA PRO A 668 30.88 -18.19 -22.42
C PRO A 668 30.10 -18.76 -23.61
N MET A 669 30.68 -18.69 -24.81
CA MET A 669 30.00 -19.14 -26.05
C MET A 669 29.48 -20.58 -25.95
N GLN A 670 30.23 -21.46 -25.29
CA GLN A 670 29.82 -22.85 -25.09
C GLN A 670 28.53 -22.98 -24.28
N ALA A 671 28.33 -22.15 -23.24
CA ALA A 671 27.10 -22.20 -22.44
C ALA A 671 25.86 -21.81 -23.26
N VAL A 672 26.00 -20.87 -24.20
CA VAL A 672 24.92 -20.49 -25.13
C VAL A 672 24.58 -21.65 -26.07
N ILE A 673 25.58 -22.39 -26.55
CA ILE A 673 25.39 -23.57 -27.40
C ILE A 673 24.74 -24.71 -26.61
N ASP A 674 25.25 -25.00 -25.40
CA ASP A 674 24.74 -26.05 -24.53
C ASP A 674 23.26 -25.81 -24.17
N ARG A 675 22.84 -24.54 -24.08
CA ARG A 675 21.45 -24.18 -23.86
C ARG A 675 20.51 -24.71 -24.95
N LEU A 676 20.93 -24.79 -26.21
CA LEU A 676 20.09 -25.35 -27.28
C LEU A 676 19.70 -26.80 -27.01
N HIS A 677 20.65 -27.61 -26.49
CA HIS A 677 20.37 -28.99 -26.12
C HIS A 677 19.36 -29.08 -24.97
N GLN A 678 19.45 -28.18 -23.98
CA GLN A 678 18.48 -28.11 -22.88
C GLN A 678 17.08 -27.74 -23.39
N LEU A 679 16.98 -26.76 -24.30
CA LEU A 679 15.72 -26.34 -24.90
C LEU A 679 15.08 -27.48 -25.70
N HIS A 680 15.86 -28.20 -26.52
CA HIS A 680 15.38 -29.36 -27.27
C HIS A 680 14.88 -30.49 -26.35
N ASN A 681 15.56 -30.74 -25.24
CA ASN A 681 15.14 -31.74 -24.26
C ASN A 681 13.88 -31.33 -23.47
N SER A 682 13.54 -30.04 -23.48
CA SER A 682 12.40 -29.47 -22.76
C SER A 682 11.11 -29.41 -23.60
N ILE A 683 11.16 -29.80 -24.88
CA ILE A 683 10.02 -29.72 -25.79
C ILE A 683 8.89 -30.65 -25.31
N PRO A 684 7.66 -30.12 -25.18
CA PRO A 684 6.51 -30.89 -24.75
C PRO A 684 6.09 -31.97 -25.73
N LYS A 685 5.53 -33.05 -25.18
CA LYS A 685 5.00 -34.19 -25.95
C LYS A 685 3.48 -34.14 -26.09
N TYR A 686 2.81 -33.44 -25.19
CA TYR A 686 1.35 -33.43 -25.10
C TYR A 686 0.79 -32.01 -24.98
N ILE A 687 -0.45 -31.84 -25.38
CA ILE A 687 -1.23 -30.59 -25.30
C ILE A 687 -2.67 -30.87 -24.86
N VAL A 688 -3.30 -29.94 -24.13
CA VAL A 688 -4.73 -30.01 -23.84
C VAL A 688 -5.53 -29.75 -25.13
N PRO A 689 -6.50 -30.61 -25.50
CA PRO A 689 -7.29 -30.41 -26.73
C PRO A 689 -8.14 -29.13 -26.71
N ARG A 690 -8.49 -28.64 -27.91
CA ARG A 690 -9.36 -27.47 -28.12
C ARG A 690 -10.69 -27.63 -27.37
N ARG A 691 -11.11 -26.60 -26.65
CA ARG A 691 -12.32 -26.57 -25.82
C ARG A 691 -12.81 -25.14 -25.60
N THR A 692 -14.02 -25.01 -25.07
CA THR A 692 -14.56 -23.75 -24.56
C THR A 692 -14.27 -23.58 -23.07
N ARG A 693 -14.49 -22.37 -22.56
CA ARG A 693 -14.29 -22.04 -21.15
C ARG A 693 -15.36 -22.66 -20.25
N SER A 694 -14.98 -22.99 -19.02
CA SER A 694 -15.83 -23.54 -17.97
C SER A 694 -15.33 -23.11 -16.58
N ALA A 695 -16.27 -22.73 -15.70
CA ALA A 695 -15.97 -22.45 -14.30
C ALA A 695 -15.37 -23.67 -13.54
N ASN A 696 -15.63 -24.88 -14.01
CA ASN A 696 -15.08 -26.09 -13.38
C ASN A 696 -13.57 -26.22 -13.55
N ALA A 697 -13.01 -25.74 -14.67
CA ALA A 697 -11.56 -25.73 -14.88
C ALA A 697 -10.84 -24.82 -13.86
N ALA A 698 -11.50 -23.77 -13.37
CA ALA A 698 -10.93 -22.81 -12.42
C ALA A 698 -10.93 -23.24 -10.95
N LYS A 699 -11.68 -24.31 -10.59
CA LYS A 699 -11.81 -24.78 -9.20
C LYS A 699 -10.61 -25.60 -8.70
N GLU A 700 -9.64 -25.86 -9.55
CA GLU A 700 -8.45 -26.64 -9.21
C GLU A 700 -7.45 -25.77 -8.44
N ASN A 701 -6.96 -26.24 -7.29
CA ASN A 701 -6.18 -25.46 -6.32
C ASN A 701 -4.87 -24.83 -6.84
N ASP A 702 -4.42 -25.19 -8.05
CA ASP A 702 -3.18 -24.70 -8.67
C ASP A 702 -3.35 -24.28 -10.15
N ALA A 703 -4.58 -23.99 -10.60
CA ALA A 703 -4.87 -23.62 -11.99
C ALA A 703 -4.09 -22.39 -12.51
N ILE A 704 -3.46 -21.64 -11.60
CA ILE A 704 -2.55 -20.53 -11.89
C ILE A 704 -1.32 -21.00 -12.70
N HIS A 705 -0.78 -22.19 -12.40
CA HIS A 705 0.48 -22.67 -12.97
C HIS A 705 0.31 -23.78 -14.01
N TYR A 706 -0.86 -24.43 -14.08
CA TYR A 706 -1.13 -25.51 -15.02
C TYR A 706 -2.62 -25.66 -15.33
N ILE A 707 -2.94 -26.39 -16.40
CA ILE A 707 -4.31 -26.75 -16.73
C ILE A 707 -4.56 -28.19 -16.27
N ALA A 708 -5.58 -28.38 -15.42
CA ALA A 708 -5.79 -29.59 -14.63
C ALA A 708 -7.05 -30.38 -15.05
N LYS A 709 -6.92 -31.70 -15.15
CA LYS A 709 -7.96 -32.69 -15.47
C LYS A 709 -8.74 -32.47 -16.79
N LEU A 710 -8.11 -31.88 -17.81
CA LEU A 710 -8.75 -31.60 -19.11
C LEU A 710 -8.34 -32.56 -20.24
N GLY A 711 -7.60 -33.62 -19.90
CA GLY A 711 -7.07 -34.59 -20.86
C GLY A 711 -5.87 -34.05 -21.65
N SER A 712 -5.26 -34.94 -22.43
CA SER A 712 -4.06 -34.63 -23.20
C SER A 712 -4.06 -35.40 -24.52
N GLN A 713 -3.67 -34.75 -25.60
CA GLN A 713 -3.39 -35.38 -26.90
C GLN A 713 -1.91 -35.18 -27.26
N GLU A 714 -1.39 -36.02 -28.15
CA GLU A 714 -0.02 -35.84 -28.66
C GLU A 714 0.11 -34.51 -29.40
N LEU A 715 1.25 -33.86 -29.21
CA LEU A 715 1.58 -32.63 -29.91
C LEU A 715 1.97 -32.94 -31.36
N ASP A 716 1.48 -32.13 -32.30
CA ASP A 716 1.81 -32.32 -33.72
C ASP A 716 3.32 -32.18 -33.95
N SER A 717 3.86 -33.08 -34.76
CA SER A 717 5.23 -33.03 -35.27
C SER A 717 5.60 -31.68 -35.90
N GLU A 718 4.66 -31.00 -36.56
CA GLU A 718 4.89 -29.67 -37.15
C GLU A 718 5.12 -28.61 -36.06
N VAL A 719 4.34 -28.67 -34.98
CA VAL A 719 4.50 -27.77 -33.82
C VAL A 719 5.85 -28.02 -33.14
N ILE A 720 6.23 -29.28 -32.95
CA ILE A 720 7.56 -29.65 -32.42
C ILE A 720 8.68 -29.07 -33.29
N SER A 721 8.56 -29.24 -34.62
CA SER A 721 9.55 -28.72 -35.57
C SER A 721 9.63 -27.19 -35.53
N GLN A 722 8.51 -26.50 -35.36
CA GLN A 722 8.49 -25.05 -35.23
C GLN A 722 9.18 -24.57 -33.96
N ILE A 723 8.93 -25.23 -32.81
CA ILE A 723 9.63 -24.93 -31.54
C ILE A 723 11.14 -25.11 -31.70
N GLN A 724 11.59 -26.20 -32.34
CA GLN A 724 13.01 -26.44 -32.59
C GLN A 724 13.64 -25.34 -33.46
N ARG A 725 12.99 -24.97 -34.57
CA ARG A 725 13.47 -23.90 -35.47
C ARG A 725 13.58 -22.56 -34.74
N ARG A 726 12.56 -22.22 -33.97
CA ARG A 726 12.48 -21.02 -33.14
C ARG A 726 13.62 -20.95 -32.13
N ALA A 727 13.82 -22.02 -31.35
CA ALA A 727 14.88 -22.11 -30.36
C ALA A 727 16.29 -22.02 -30.99
N ALA A 728 16.51 -22.71 -32.10
CA ALA A 728 17.79 -22.67 -32.81
C ALA A 728 18.14 -21.26 -33.33
N ARG A 729 17.16 -20.53 -33.88
CA ARG A 729 17.35 -19.13 -34.32
C ARG A 729 17.68 -18.22 -33.14
N ALA A 730 16.93 -18.31 -32.05
CA ALA A 730 17.17 -17.52 -30.85
C ALA A 730 18.57 -17.78 -30.28
N VAL A 731 19.00 -19.05 -30.15
CA VAL A 731 20.35 -19.39 -29.68
C VAL A 731 21.45 -18.85 -30.63
N ALA A 732 21.25 -18.93 -31.94
CA ALA A 732 22.22 -18.39 -32.90
C ALA A 732 22.39 -16.88 -32.75
N ILE A 733 21.30 -16.15 -32.52
CA ILE A 733 21.34 -14.70 -32.29
C ILE A 733 22.00 -14.37 -30.95
N ALA A 734 21.68 -15.12 -29.89
CA ALA A 734 22.33 -14.97 -28.58
C ALA A 734 23.84 -15.20 -28.67
N HIS A 735 24.29 -16.16 -29.48
CA HIS A 735 25.70 -16.40 -29.71
C HIS A 735 26.37 -15.20 -30.39
N VAL A 736 25.72 -14.58 -31.40
CA VAL A 736 26.21 -13.34 -32.01
C VAL A 736 26.26 -12.21 -30.99
N GLN A 737 25.19 -11.99 -30.23
CA GLN A 737 25.12 -10.94 -29.22
C GLN A 737 26.25 -11.05 -28.19
N GLN A 738 26.45 -12.24 -27.61
CA GLN A 738 27.49 -12.48 -26.62
C GLN A 738 28.90 -12.30 -27.21
N ARG A 739 29.11 -12.70 -28.48
CA ARG A 739 30.39 -12.50 -29.15
C ARG A 739 30.70 -11.02 -29.38
N GLU A 740 29.73 -10.24 -29.84
CA GLU A 740 29.93 -8.80 -30.08
C GLU A 740 30.13 -8.02 -28.78
N MET A 741 29.53 -8.45 -27.67
CA MET A 741 29.80 -7.86 -26.35
C MET A 741 31.26 -8.01 -25.93
N VAL A 742 31.86 -9.20 -26.13
CA VAL A 742 33.28 -9.45 -25.81
C VAL A 742 34.22 -8.57 -26.64
N ASN A 743 33.83 -8.17 -27.85
CA ASN A 743 34.65 -7.30 -28.71
C ASN A 743 34.57 -5.81 -28.35
N LEU A 744 33.63 -5.41 -27.48
CA LEU A 744 33.45 -4.02 -27.03
C LEU A 744 34.19 -3.71 -25.72
N ASP A 745 34.48 -4.74 -24.92
CA ASP A 745 35.32 -4.69 -23.71
C ASP A 745 36.81 -4.79 -24.07
#